data_AF-A0A963F388-F1
#
_entry.id   AF-A0A963F388-F1
#
_cell.length_a   1.000
_cell.length_b   1.000
_cell.length_c   1.000
_cell.angle_alpha   90.00
_cell.angle_beta   90.00
_cell.angle_gamma   90.00
#
_symmetry.space_group_name_H-M   'P 1'
#
loop_
_entity.id
_entity.type
_entity.pdbx_description
1 polymer ?
#
loop_
_entity_poly.entity_id
_entity_poly.type
_entity_poly.pdbx_seq_one_letter_code
_entity_poly.pdbx_strand_id
1 'polypeptide(L)'
;MPAYTTQDIRNIALVGQSGAGKTTLAEALLYRAGAIQNQGTIERGDTVCDFEQQEQNYKHTLNSSLAWFEKDGCHINLIDTPGLADFFGRAFGVLQAVETAAVVINAEAGIEPAAQAMMEHALEDELCRLIIINKIDTAEANLEKLFSDIRELFGKECLPLNLPVAGGKVVDCFFKPDGAETLFSSVKEAHTTIIDQVVEVDEALMEMYLEQGEDLDPAQLHDPFEKALREGHLVPICFVSATTGAGINQLIDIMVRLMPDPSEGNPPHFIKGEGDKAKPVEISTEEDAHAIAHVFKVTNDPFRGRMSVFRVYQGSITPNSQLFIGDARKPFKVTHLLRLQGKEQSEMAQAIPGDICAVARVEEIDRDAVLHDSHDEDNIHLQPETFPMPLFGLALIPQNRSDDQKLSDALRKLESEDPCIKVEHDTQANETVIRGLGDLHLRVILEQLEERFNVHVDTKPPSIPYRETISANAEGHHRHKKQTGGAGQFGEVYLRVEPLPRGEGFLFVDEVKGGAIPGALIPAVEKGVQQALADGVIAGYPIQDVKVVVYDGKFHTVDSKEIAFVTAGRKAFETALENAKPVVLEPIVNIRITVMGNSVGDITADLSTRRGRVSTTDTAAGGRMVIVGLVPMAELEDYSSRLKSITGGEGSYEISFSHYDPVPYDIQQRLAAAFKEQLGAEV
;
A
#
# COMPACT_ATOMS: atom_id res chain seq x y z
N MET A 1 -8.16 31.10 -20.49
CA MET A 1 -6.77 31.14 -20.02
C MET A 1 -6.83 31.32 -18.51
N PRO A 2 -6.12 30.48 -17.75
CA PRO A 2 -5.96 30.67 -16.32
C PRO A 2 -5.34 32.04 -16.01
N ALA A 3 -5.53 32.53 -14.78
CA ALA A 3 -4.99 33.82 -14.35
C ALA A 3 -3.50 33.76 -13.95
N TYR A 4 -2.89 32.59 -14.07
CA TYR A 4 -1.54 32.24 -13.65
C TYR A 4 -0.89 31.31 -14.71
N THR A 5 0.43 31.18 -14.65
CA THR A 5 1.28 30.32 -15.49
C THR A 5 1.85 29.15 -14.68
N THR A 6 2.53 28.19 -15.33
CA THR A 6 3.17 27.07 -14.63
C THR A 6 4.14 27.53 -13.54
N GLN A 7 4.89 28.61 -13.76
CA GLN A 7 5.84 29.18 -12.80
C GLN A 7 5.17 29.73 -11.53
N ASP A 8 3.87 30.00 -11.59
CA ASP A 8 3.10 30.51 -10.48
C ASP A 8 2.49 29.38 -9.62
N ILE A 9 2.69 28.10 -9.96
CA ILE A 9 2.08 26.96 -9.24
C ILE A 9 3.06 26.39 -8.21
N ARG A 10 2.56 25.94 -7.05
CA ARG A 10 3.31 25.13 -6.09
C ARG A 10 2.46 23.94 -5.65
N ASN A 11 2.95 22.71 -5.81
CA ASN A 11 2.26 21.52 -5.32
C ASN A 11 2.97 20.96 -4.09
N ILE A 12 2.24 20.89 -2.97
CA ILE A 12 2.79 20.53 -1.67
C ILE A 12 1.92 19.48 -0.99
N ALA A 13 2.52 18.37 -0.57
CA ALA A 13 1.85 17.37 0.27
C ALA A 13 2.21 17.59 1.74
N LEU A 14 1.21 17.72 2.61
CA LEU A 14 1.41 17.71 4.06
C LEU A 14 1.43 16.26 4.52
N VAL A 15 2.59 15.79 4.96
CA VAL A 15 2.82 14.39 5.37
C VAL A 15 3.41 14.32 6.79
N GLY A 16 3.40 13.14 7.41
CA GLY A 16 3.95 12.92 8.75
C GLY A 16 2.96 12.27 9.71
N GLN A 17 3.32 12.18 10.98
CA GLN A 17 2.57 11.41 11.97
C GLN A 17 1.12 11.91 12.17
N SER A 18 0.22 10.98 12.48
CA SER A 18 -1.10 11.30 13.05
C SER A 18 -0.95 12.16 14.31
N GLY A 19 -1.78 13.20 14.45
CA GLY A 19 -1.72 14.10 15.59
C GLY A 19 -0.62 15.18 15.53
N ALA A 20 0.25 15.19 14.51
CA ALA A 20 1.20 16.28 14.28
C ALA A 20 0.51 17.61 13.89
N GLY A 21 -0.78 17.55 13.53
CA GLY A 21 -1.61 18.72 13.23
C GLY A 21 -1.58 19.14 11.75
N LYS A 22 -1.44 18.18 10.83
CA LYS A 22 -1.44 18.42 9.36
C LYS A 22 -2.72 19.09 8.88
N THR A 23 -3.87 18.50 9.18
CA THR A 23 -5.20 19.06 8.87
C THR A 23 -5.42 20.43 9.52
N THR A 24 -5.02 20.60 10.79
CA THR A 24 -5.10 21.89 11.47
C THR A 24 -4.18 22.95 10.83
N LEU A 25 -3.02 22.54 10.33
CA LEU A 25 -2.09 23.39 9.60
C LEU A 25 -2.66 23.78 8.23
N ALA A 26 -3.26 22.84 7.49
CA ALA A 26 -3.97 23.11 6.25
C ALA A 26 -5.08 24.16 6.47
N GLU A 27 -5.91 23.99 7.49
CA GLU A 27 -6.92 24.97 7.92
C GLU A 27 -6.32 26.35 8.20
N ALA A 28 -5.21 26.39 8.94
CA ALA A 28 -4.53 27.65 9.29
C ALA A 28 -4.00 28.36 8.05
N LEU A 29 -3.41 27.62 7.10
CA LEU A 29 -2.90 28.14 5.82
C LEU A 29 -4.05 28.70 4.98
N LEU A 30 -5.13 27.94 4.78
CA LEU A 30 -6.31 28.35 4.02
C LEU A 30 -6.94 29.62 4.62
N TYR A 31 -7.09 29.68 5.95
CA TYR A 31 -7.66 30.83 6.63
C TYR A 31 -6.77 32.07 6.52
N ARG A 32 -5.44 31.91 6.72
CA ARG A 32 -4.49 33.03 6.65
C ARG A 32 -4.30 33.56 5.22
N ALA A 33 -4.38 32.69 4.22
CA ALA A 33 -4.41 33.08 2.82
C ALA A 33 -5.74 33.73 2.40
N GLY A 34 -6.81 33.54 3.18
CA GLY A 34 -8.15 34.07 2.89
C GLY A 34 -8.99 33.18 1.97
N ALA A 35 -8.57 31.93 1.73
CA ALA A 35 -9.33 30.95 0.95
C ALA A 35 -10.60 30.49 1.69
N ILE A 36 -10.58 30.51 3.03
CA ILE A 36 -11.75 30.25 3.87
C ILE A 36 -12.00 31.40 4.85
N GLN A 37 -13.27 31.61 5.19
CA GLN A 37 -13.68 32.72 6.07
C GLN A 37 -13.49 32.42 7.55
N ASN A 38 -13.55 31.15 7.95
CA ASN A 38 -13.41 30.72 9.33
C ASN A 38 -12.49 29.50 9.38
N GLN A 39 -11.63 29.43 10.40
CA GLN A 39 -10.76 28.28 10.62
C GLN A 39 -11.54 27.13 11.27
N GLY A 40 -11.66 26.01 10.56
CA GLY A 40 -12.28 24.78 11.05
C GLY A 40 -11.46 24.11 12.15
N THR A 41 -12.08 23.19 12.90
CA THR A 41 -11.36 22.30 13.83
C THR A 41 -11.87 20.87 13.72
N ILE A 42 -10.97 19.92 13.99
CA ILE A 42 -11.24 18.48 13.92
C ILE A 42 -12.37 18.12 14.91
N GLU A 43 -12.39 18.72 16.10
CA GLU A 43 -13.40 18.42 17.11
C GLU A 43 -14.81 18.86 16.70
N ARG A 44 -14.93 19.89 15.85
CA ARG A 44 -16.22 20.36 15.33
C ARG A 44 -16.62 19.63 14.04
N GLY A 45 -15.70 18.92 13.40
CA GLY A 45 -15.95 18.24 12.12
C GLY A 45 -16.25 19.21 10.98
N ASP A 46 -15.72 20.44 11.05
CA ASP A 46 -15.97 21.51 10.07
C ASP A 46 -14.73 21.92 9.26
N THR A 47 -13.67 21.11 9.28
CA THR A 47 -12.49 21.31 8.43
C THR A 47 -12.82 21.03 6.96
N VAL A 48 -12.11 21.70 6.06
CA VAL A 48 -12.14 21.53 4.60
C VAL A 48 -11.65 20.15 4.20
N CYS A 49 -10.58 19.64 4.84
CA CYS A 49 -9.91 18.42 4.41
C CYS A 49 -10.57 17.14 4.93
N ASP A 50 -10.93 17.08 6.22
CA ASP A 50 -11.63 15.93 6.84
C ASP A 50 -13.16 16.11 6.75
N PHE A 51 -13.71 15.89 5.55
CA PHE A 51 -15.13 16.12 5.27
C PHE A 51 -15.98 14.85 5.21
N GLU A 52 -15.37 13.67 5.25
CA GLU A 52 -16.10 12.40 5.29
C GLU A 52 -16.61 12.08 6.69
N GLN A 53 -17.75 11.39 6.80
CA GLN A 53 -18.36 11.06 8.07
C GLN A 53 -17.45 10.17 8.94
N GLN A 54 -16.72 9.23 8.32
CA GLN A 54 -15.78 8.37 9.02
C GLN A 54 -14.63 9.18 9.62
N GLU A 55 -14.08 10.17 8.90
CA GLU A 55 -13.01 11.03 9.40
C GLU A 55 -13.47 11.85 10.61
N GLN A 56 -14.70 12.37 10.57
CA GLN A 56 -15.32 13.08 11.69
C GLN A 56 -15.54 12.17 12.91
N ASN A 57 -15.92 10.90 12.68
CA ASN A 57 -16.15 9.92 13.73
C ASN A 57 -14.83 9.48 14.40
N TYR A 58 -13.82 9.13 13.60
CA TYR A 58 -12.51 8.70 14.06
C TYR A 58 -11.63 9.86 14.54
N LYS A 59 -11.94 11.10 14.15
CA LYS A 59 -11.13 12.32 14.39
C LYS A 59 -9.69 12.18 13.86
N HIS A 60 -9.58 11.49 12.74
CA HIS A 60 -8.34 11.26 12.02
C HIS A 60 -8.63 11.33 10.53
N THR A 61 -7.72 11.95 9.78
CA THR A 61 -7.70 11.88 8.32
C THR A 61 -7.50 10.44 7.87
N LEU A 62 -8.44 9.94 7.05
CA LEU A 62 -8.42 8.58 6.50
C LEU A 62 -8.17 8.60 4.99
N ASN A 63 -8.48 9.70 4.32
CA ASN A 63 -8.27 9.89 2.89
C ASN A 63 -7.37 11.10 2.64
N SER A 64 -6.54 11.02 1.61
CA SER A 64 -5.82 12.21 1.15
C SER A 64 -6.80 13.20 0.52
N SER A 65 -6.75 14.46 0.93
CA SER A 65 -7.72 15.50 0.59
C SER A 65 -7.02 16.69 -0.08
N LEU A 66 -7.67 17.26 -1.08
CA LEU A 66 -7.11 18.35 -1.90
C LEU A 66 -7.67 19.67 -1.43
N ALA A 67 -6.79 20.63 -1.21
CA ALA A 67 -7.13 22.00 -0.92
C ALA A 67 -6.22 22.94 -1.71
N TRP A 68 -6.61 24.20 -1.85
CA TRP A 68 -5.77 25.19 -2.49
C TRP A 68 -6.04 26.60 -1.99
N PHE A 69 -5.06 27.47 -2.17
CA PHE A 69 -5.18 28.90 -1.94
C PHE A 69 -4.33 29.70 -2.93
N GLU A 70 -4.64 30.99 -3.06
CA GLU A 70 -3.85 31.92 -3.87
C GLU A 70 -3.24 32.99 -2.98
N LYS A 71 -1.97 33.30 -3.21
CA LYS A 71 -1.25 34.34 -2.48
C LYS A 71 -0.21 35.00 -3.37
N ASP A 72 -0.21 36.33 -3.41
CA ASP A 72 0.79 37.14 -4.12
C ASP A 72 1.00 36.74 -5.59
N GLY A 73 -0.06 36.26 -6.26
CA GLY A 73 -0.04 35.79 -7.65
C GLY A 73 0.29 34.31 -7.83
N CYS A 74 0.74 33.64 -6.77
CA CYS A 74 1.07 32.22 -6.75
C CYS A 74 -0.17 31.38 -6.36
N HIS A 75 -0.34 30.25 -7.03
CA HIS A 75 -1.37 29.26 -6.79
C HIS A 75 -0.77 28.03 -6.07
N ILE A 76 -1.24 27.75 -4.86
CA ILE A 76 -0.71 26.68 -4.02
C ILE A 76 -1.73 25.56 -3.90
N ASN A 77 -1.38 24.40 -4.42
CA ASN A 77 -2.09 23.15 -4.20
C ASN A 77 -1.53 22.47 -2.94
N LEU A 78 -2.43 22.15 -2.01
CA LEU A 78 -2.15 21.39 -0.80
C LEU A 78 -2.83 20.02 -0.89
N ILE A 79 -2.09 18.97 -0.54
CA ILE A 79 -2.63 17.64 -0.31
C ILE A 79 -2.46 17.30 1.17
N ASP A 80 -3.55 17.31 1.95
CA ASP A 80 -3.53 16.81 3.33
C ASP A 80 -3.61 15.27 3.30
N THR A 81 -2.75 14.60 4.05
CA THR A 81 -2.61 13.13 3.99
C THR A 81 -2.88 12.44 5.34
N PRO A 82 -3.33 11.18 5.34
CA PRO A 82 -3.41 10.36 6.54
C PRO A 82 -2.04 10.20 7.21
N GLY A 83 -2.01 10.23 8.55
CA GLY A 83 -0.77 10.05 9.32
C GLY A 83 -0.63 8.72 10.05
N LEU A 84 -1.60 7.82 9.92
CA LEU A 84 -1.58 6.49 10.53
C LEU A 84 -0.98 5.49 9.54
N ALA A 85 -0.14 4.58 10.04
CA ALA A 85 0.51 3.53 9.24
C ALA A 85 -0.49 2.67 8.44
N ASP A 86 -1.68 2.45 9.02
CA ASP A 86 -2.79 1.73 8.41
C ASP A 86 -3.28 2.35 7.07
N PHE A 87 -2.98 3.63 6.81
CA PHE A 87 -3.37 4.36 5.60
C PHE A 87 -2.19 4.92 4.79
N PHE A 88 -0.98 4.41 5.00
CA PHE A 88 0.21 4.84 4.26
C PHE A 88 0.08 4.67 2.75
N GLY A 89 -0.62 3.64 2.26
CA GLY A 89 -0.89 3.48 0.83
C GLY A 89 -1.54 4.72 0.20
N ARG A 90 -2.44 5.37 0.93
CA ARG A 90 -3.12 6.61 0.49
C ARG A 90 -2.22 7.84 0.60
N ALA A 91 -1.32 7.86 1.57
CA ALA A 91 -0.40 8.97 1.80
C ALA A 91 0.80 8.95 0.84
N PHE A 92 1.33 7.77 0.51
CA PHE A 92 2.42 7.63 -0.47
C PHE A 92 1.93 7.86 -1.89
N GLY A 93 0.77 7.33 -2.26
CA GLY A 93 0.25 7.44 -3.63
C GLY A 93 -0.08 8.85 -4.11
N VAL A 94 0.11 9.90 -3.30
CA VAL A 94 -0.02 11.29 -3.71
C VAL A 94 1.33 12.00 -3.90
N LEU A 95 2.45 11.38 -3.51
CA LEU A 95 3.77 12.01 -3.53
C LEU A 95 4.25 12.27 -4.97
N GLN A 96 3.98 11.37 -5.90
CA GLN A 96 4.21 11.61 -7.33
C GLN A 96 3.51 12.85 -7.89
N ALA A 97 2.42 13.29 -7.24
CA ALA A 97 1.65 14.44 -7.69
C ALA A 97 2.21 15.79 -7.21
N VAL A 98 3.26 15.84 -6.39
CA VAL A 98 3.79 17.09 -5.83
C VAL A 98 5.27 17.28 -6.14
N GLU A 99 5.78 18.51 -6.07
CA GLU A 99 7.23 18.76 -6.07
C GLU A 99 7.80 18.75 -4.65
N THR A 100 6.98 19.08 -3.64
CA THR A 100 7.42 19.24 -2.25
C THR A 100 6.64 18.34 -1.29
N ALA A 101 7.36 17.51 -0.54
CA ALA A 101 6.86 16.82 0.64
C ALA A 101 7.15 17.64 1.90
N ALA A 102 6.09 18.20 2.49
CA ALA A 102 6.16 18.97 3.73
C ALA A 102 5.87 18.07 4.94
N VAL A 103 6.94 17.59 5.58
CA VAL A 103 6.89 16.68 6.73
C VAL A 103 6.62 17.46 8.01
N VAL A 104 5.43 17.27 8.56
CA VAL A 104 4.98 17.93 9.79
C VAL A 104 5.36 17.10 11.01
N ILE A 105 6.06 17.72 11.95
CA ILE A 105 6.56 17.15 13.19
C ILE A 105 5.91 17.88 14.37
N ASN A 106 5.46 17.14 15.37
CA ASN A 106 4.96 17.72 16.62
C ASN A 106 6.14 18.15 17.50
N ALA A 107 6.19 19.41 17.91
CA ALA A 107 7.24 19.95 18.78
C ALA A 107 7.41 19.20 20.12
N GLU A 108 6.34 18.63 20.67
CA GLU A 108 6.36 17.92 21.95
C GLU A 108 6.76 16.45 21.77
N ALA A 109 6.13 15.75 20.82
CA ALA A 109 6.38 14.32 20.58
C ALA A 109 7.73 14.06 19.91
N GLY A 110 8.22 15.02 19.12
CA GLY A 110 9.46 14.91 18.37
C GLY A 110 9.31 14.07 17.11
N ILE A 111 10.42 13.44 16.68
CA ILE A 111 10.47 12.66 15.44
C ILE A 111 9.82 11.29 15.66
N GLU A 112 8.67 11.07 15.03
CA GLU A 112 7.93 9.82 15.11
C GLU A 112 8.13 8.97 13.84
N PRO A 113 7.86 7.64 13.89
CA PRO A 113 8.19 6.73 12.79
C PRO A 113 7.57 7.08 11.44
N ALA A 114 6.33 7.61 11.42
CA ALA A 114 5.71 8.02 10.15
C ALA A 114 6.43 9.23 9.54
N ALA A 115 6.92 10.17 10.35
CA ALA A 115 7.67 11.32 9.83
C ALA A 115 9.00 10.87 9.20
N GLN A 116 9.68 9.90 9.83
CA GLN A 116 10.88 9.30 9.26
C GLN A 116 10.57 8.55 7.94
N ALA A 117 9.53 7.72 7.91
CA ALA A 117 9.15 7.00 6.71
C ALA A 117 8.82 7.94 5.54
N MET A 118 8.15 9.07 5.83
CA MET A 118 7.83 10.10 4.82
C MET A 118 9.08 10.84 4.33
N MET A 119 10.03 11.16 5.21
CA MET A 119 11.32 11.74 4.81
C MET A 119 12.14 10.80 3.91
N GLU A 120 12.11 9.50 4.20
CA GLU A 120 12.77 8.47 3.41
C GLU A 120 12.10 8.30 2.03
N HIS A 121 10.77 8.15 1.98
CA HIS A 121 10.05 8.03 0.70
C HIS A 121 10.22 9.28 -0.17
N ALA A 122 10.12 10.48 0.43
CA ALA A 122 10.34 11.72 -0.31
C ALA A 122 11.77 11.84 -0.85
N LEU A 123 12.77 11.25 -0.18
CA LEU A 123 14.14 11.18 -0.69
C LEU A 123 14.27 10.16 -1.83
N GLU A 124 13.62 9.00 -1.71
CA GLU A 124 13.61 7.95 -2.75
C GLU A 124 12.92 8.42 -4.04
N ASP A 125 11.87 9.22 -3.91
CA ASP A 125 11.15 9.87 -5.02
C ASP A 125 11.82 11.17 -5.51
N GLU A 126 12.99 11.51 -4.96
CA GLU A 126 13.77 12.72 -5.30
C GLU A 126 12.97 14.04 -5.15
N LEU A 127 12.02 14.08 -4.20
CA LEU A 127 11.21 15.27 -3.93
C LEU A 127 11.95 16.30 -3.08
N CYS A 128 11.59 17.57 -3.25
CA CYS A 128 11.99 18.61 -2.31
C CYS A 128 11.34 18.34 -0.95
N ARG A 129 12.12 18.47 0.12
CA ARG A 129 11.68 18.16 1.49
C ARG A 129 11.65 19.44 2.32
N LEU A 130 10.53 19.67 2.99
CA LEU A 130 10.32 20.77 3.93
C LEU A 130 9.92 20.19 5.29
N ILE A 131 10.62 20.54 6.35
CA ILE A 131 10.24 20.11 7.71
C ILE A 131 9.46 21.24 8.39
N ILE A 132 8.29 20.92 8.92
CA ILE A 132 7.44 21.85 9.65
C ILE A 132 7.29 21.38 11.09
N ILE A 133 7.91 22.08 12.03
CA ILE A 133 7.77 21.82 13.47
C ILE A 133 6.55 22.60 13.95
N ASN A 134 5.43 21.91 14.12
CA ASN A 134 4.15 22.47 14.56
C ASN A 134 4.00 22.39 16.09
N LYS A 135 3.00 23.10 16.62
CA LYS A 135 2.65 23.14 18.06
C LYS A 135 3.75 23.74 18.96
N ILE A 136 4.51 24.70 18.44
CA ILE A 136 5.56 25.38 19.23
C ILE A 136 5.02 26.22 20.41
N ASP A 137 3.70 26.36 20.53
CA ASP A 137 3.03 27.06 21.63
C ASP A 137 2.94 26.25 22.92
N THR A 138 3.30 24.95 22.90
CA THR A 138 3.30 24.10 24.09
C THR A 138 4.51 24.35 24.98
N ALA A 139 4.27 24.55 26.29
CA ALA A 139 5.33 24.88 27.25
C ALA A 139 6.34 23.75 27.52
N GLU A 140 6.02 22.51 27.16
CA GLU A 140 6.84 21.31 27.42
C GLU A 140 7.83 20.99 26.29
N ALA A 141 7.70 21.65 25.14
CA ALA A 141 8.53 21.37 23.97
C ALA A 141 9.96 21.89 24.13
N ASN A 142 10.95 21.00 24.07
CA ASN A 142 12.37 21.37 23.97
C ASN A 142 12.78 21.49 22.51
N LEU A 143 12.55 22.68 21.93
CA LEU A 143 12.76 22.94 20.50
C LEU A 143 14.23 22.85 20.08
N GLU A 144 15.17 23.24 20.96
CA GLU A 144 16.62 23.15 20.69
C GLU A 144 17.08 21.69 20.57
N LYS A 145 16.60 20.84 21.50
CA LYS A 145 16.88 19.40 21.44
C LYS A 145 16.27 18.79 20.17
N LEU A 146 14.99 19.08 19.88
CA LEU A 146 14.33 18.54 18.69
C LEU A 146 15.05 18.96 17.40
N PHE A 147 15.48 20.22 17.30
CA PHE A 147 16.28 20.70 16.18
C PHE A 147 17.59 19.92 16.02
N SER A 148 18.26 19.64 17.14
CA SER A 148 19.50 18.85 17.15
C SER A 148 19.25 17.39 16.73
N ASP A 149 18.18 16.77 17.27
CA ASP A 149 17.78 15.39 16.94
C ASP A 149 17.45 15.27 15.43
N ILE A 150 16.77 16.26 14.85
CA ILE A 150 16.46 16.32 13.40
C ILE A 150 17.74 16.33 12.57
N ARG A 151 18.73 17.14 12.96
CA ARG A 151 20.01 17.22 12.24
C ARG A 151 20.86 15.97 12.38
N GLU A 152 20.79 15.30 13.52
CA GLU A 152 21.48 14.03 13.75
C GLU A 152 20.88 12.92 12.88
N LEU A 153 19.55 12.88 12.75
CA LEU A 153 18.85 11.83 12.01
C LEU A 153 18.81 12.08 10.49
N PHE A 154 18.43 13.28 10.06
CA PHE A 154 18.16 13.60 8.65
C PHE A 154 19.30 14.35 7.94
N GLY A 155 20.29 14.85 8.68
CA GLY A 155 21.47 15.51 8.11
C GLY A 155 21.65 16.96 8.52
N LYS A 156 22.87 17.48 8.31
CA LYS A 156 23.26 18.86 8.66
C LYS A 156 22.69 19.90 7.71
N GLU A 157 22.17 19.44 6.57
CA GLU A 157 21.48 20.18 5.52
C GLU A 157 20.10 20.66 6.01
N CYS A 158 19.60 20.11 7.13
CA CYS A 158 18.35 20.53 7.76
C CYS A 158 18.53 21.89 8.49
N LEU A 159 18.12 23.00 7.86
CA LEU A 159 18.42 24.36 8.32
C LEU A 159 17.16 25.22 8.58
N PRO A 160 17.13 26.04 9.65
CA PRO A 160 15.93 26.78 10.04
C PRO A 160 15.77 28.09 9.25
N LEU A 161 14.70 28.21 8.45
CA LEU A 161 14.35 29.47 7.75
C LEU A 161 13.65 30.48 8.66
N ASN A 162 13.12 30.02 9.78
CA ASN A 162 12.66 30.87 10.87
C ASN A 162 13.11 30.25 12.21
N LEU A 163 13.17 31.07 13.25
CA LEU A 163 13.52 30.62 14.60
C LEU A 163 12.46 31.01 15.62
N PRO A 164 12.16 30.13 16.59
CA PRO A 164 11.22 30.45 17.65
C PRO A 164 11.83 31.44 18.64
N VAL A 165 10.99 32.34 19.14
CA VAL A 165 11.31 33.30 20.22
C VAL A 165 10.37 33.09 21.40
N ALA A 166 10.73 33.65 22.55
CA ALA A 166 9.92 33.54 23.77
C ALA A 166 8.46 33.99 23.55
N GLY A 167 7.53 33.26 24.17
CA GLY A 167 6.10 33.55 24.09
C GLY A 167 5.40 33.01 22.84
N GLY A 168 5.94 31.96 22.21
CA GLY A 168 5.27 31.23 21.12
C GLY A 168 5.19 32.03 19.81
N LYS A 169 6.21 32.83 19.51
CA LYS A 169 6.36 33.56 18.24
C LYS A 169 7.56 33.03 17.47
N VAL A 170 7.71 33.46 16.22
CA VAL A 170 8.89 33.16 15.40
C VAL A 170 9.40 34.40 14.70
N VAL A 171 10.68 34.39 14.32
CA VAL A 171 11.35 35.43 13.55
C VAL A 171 11.95 34.85 12.29
N ASP A 172 11.89 35.62 11.21
CA ASP A 172 12.44 35.25 9.90
C ASP A 172 13.97 35.26 9.95
N CYS A 173 14.60 34.23 9.37
CA CYS A 173 16.05 34.09 9.31
C CYS A 173 16.62 34.20 7.89
N PHE A 174 15.78 34.47 6.88
CA PHE A 174 16.18 34.44 5.48
C PHE A 174 15.83 35.73 4.73
N PHE A 175 14.55 36.05 4.55
CA PHE A 175 14.15 37.24 3.79
C PHE A 175 14.41 38.54 4.54
N LYS A 176 14.17 38.53 5.85
CA LYS A 176 14.25 39.72 6.70
C LYS A 176 14.85 39.32 8.05
N PRO A 177 16.14 38.95 8.08
CA PRO A 177 16.80 38.58 9.32
C PRO A 177 16.73 39.73 10.32
N ASP A 178 16.10 39.47 11.48
CA ASP A 178 15.97 40.42 12.59
C ASP A 178 17.04 40.14 13.67
N GLY A 179 17.36 41.14 14.49
CA GLY A 179 18.26 41.01 15.64
C GLY A 179 17.56 40.50 16.91
N ALA A 180 16.42 39.82 16.78
CA ALA A 180 15.64 39.34 17.91
C ALA A 180 16.34 38.20 18.67
N GLU A 181 16.12 38.14 19.99
CA GLU A 181 16.62 37.04 20.82
C GLU A 181 15.73 35.80 20.66
N THR A 182 16.33 34.76 20.08
CA THR A 182 15.74 33.45 19.78
C THR A 182 15.95 32.48 20.92
N LEU A 183 15.18 31.38 20.93
CA LEU A 183 15.30 30.34 21.96
C LEU A 183 16.61 29.54 21.84
N PHE A 184 17.11 29.38 20.61
CA PHE A 184 18.39 28.74 20.30
C PHE A 184 18.90 29.28 18.95
N SER A 185 20.23 29.27 18.77
CA SER A 185 20.97 29.82 17.62
C SER A 185 20.68 31.29 17.31
N SER A 186 21.66 32.08 16.90
CA SER A 186 21.35 33.47 16.51
C SER A 186 20.73 33.52 15.11
N VAL A 187 19.84 34.50 14.85
CA VAL A 187 19.28 34.74 13.50
C VAL A 187 20.40 34.93 12.47
N LYS A 188 21.46 35.65 12.84
CA LYS A 188 22.63 35.86 11.99
C LYS A 188 23.32 34.54 11.63
N GLU A 189 23.56 33.68 12.62
CA GLU A 189 24.20 32.38 12.42
C GLU A 189 23.36 31.46 11.52
N ALA A 190 22.05 31.42 11.74
CA ALA A 190 21.13 30.67 10.88
C ALA A 190 21.18 31.19 9.43
N HIS A 191 21.07 32.51 9.24
CA HIS A 191 21.16 33.15 7.94
C HIS A 191 22.47 32.83 7.22
N THR A 192 23.62 33.07 7.87
CA THR A 192 24.95 32.78 7.28
C THR A 192 25.06 31.31 6.88
N THR A 193 24.60 30.38 7.73
CA THR A 193 24.67 28.94 7.41
C THR A 193 23.81 28.55 6.21
N ILE A 194 22.63 29.17 6.05
CA ILE A 194 21.78 28.95 4.86
C ILE A 194 22.47 29.48 3.61
N ILE A 195 23.02 30.70 3.66
CA ILE A 195 23.73 31.30 2.53
C ILE A 195 24.95 30.46 2.15
N ASP A 196 25.76 30.05 3.12
CA ASP A 196 26.91 29.16 2.89
C ASP A 196 26.48 27.88 2.16
N GLN A 197 25.42 27.23 2.62
CA GLN A 197 24.90 25.99 2.03
C GLN A 197 24.40 26.17 0.58
N VAL A 198 23.73 27.30 0.30
CA VAL A 198 23.19 27.63 -1.03
C VAL A 198 24.30 28.03 -1.99
N VAL A 199 25.32 28.71 -1.50
CA VAL A 199 26.49 29.12 -2.28
C VAL A 199 27.35 27.91 -2.65
N GLU A 200 27.43 26.88 -1.78
CA GLU A 200 28.22 25.66 -2.03
C GLU A 200 27.77 24.86 -3.25
N VAL A 201 26.50 24.99 -3.71
CA VAL A 201 26.00 24.25 -4.88
C VAL A 201 26.29 24.93 -6.22
N ASP A 202 26.85 26.16 -6.21
CA ASP A 202 27.21 26.92 -7.40
C ASP A 202 28.64 27.48 -7.31
N GLU A 203 29.55 26.95 -8.14
CA GLU A 203 30.97 27.34 -8.14
C GLU A 203 31.19 28.84 -8.40
N ALA A 204 30.38 29.46 -9.28
CA ALA A 204 30.53 30.86 -9.63
C ALA A 204 30.04 31.78 -8.50
N LEU A 205 28.93 31.42 -7.86
CA LEU A 205 28.43 32.12 -6.69
C LEU A 205 29.39 32.00 -5.51
N MET A 206 30.04 30.84 -5.36
CA MET A 206 31.07 30.59 -4.34
C MET A 206 32.28 31.50 -4.51
N GLU A 207 32.80 31.65 -5.74
CA GLU A 207 33.88 32.61 -6.01
C GLU A 207 33.46 34.04 -5.64
N MET A 208 32.25 34.47 -6.04
CA MET A 208 31.73 35.80 -5.72
C MET A 208 31.56 36.04 -4.21
N TYR A 209 31.04 35.05 -3.49
CA TYR A 209 30.84 35.12 -2.04
C TYR A 209 32.18 35.24 -1.29
N LEU A 210 33.22 34.53 -1.75
CA LEU A 210 34.57 34.64 -1.17
C LEU A 210 35.22 36.01 -1.44
N GLU A 211 34.89 36.66 -2.55
CA GLU A 211 35.41 38.00 -2.89
C GLU A 211 34.68 39.15 -2.21
N GLN A 212 33.34 39.07 -2.15
CA GLN A 212 32.46 40.19 -1.77
C GLN A 212 31.80 40.01 -0.39
N GLY A 213 31.84 38.80 0.18
CA GLY A 213 31.17 38.46 1.44
C GLY A 213 29.66 38.25 1.28
N GLU A 214 28.90 38.42 2.37
CA GLU A 214 27.45 38.19 2.46
C GLU A 214 26.57 39.19 1.67
N ASP A 215 27.16 40.17 0.98
CA ASP A 215 26.43 41.18 0.18
C ASP A 215 26.06 40.64 -1.23
N LEU A 216 25.38 39.48 -1.30
CA LEU A 216 24.82 38.93 -2.54
C LEU A 216 23.42 39.51 -2.81
N ASP A 217 23.08 39.76 -4.09
CA ASP A 217 21.73 40.17 -4.48
C ASP A 217 20.76 38.98 -4.29
N PRO A 218 19.64 39.13 -3.55
CA PRO A 218 18.66 38.06 -3.38
C PRO A 218 18.19 37.41 -4.69
N ALA A 219 18.15 38.15 -5.80
CA ALA A 219 17.79 37.60 -7.11
C ALA A 219 18.83 36.57 -7.63
N GLN A 220 20.09 36.67 -7.21
CA GLN A 220 21.15 35.73 -7.58
C GLN A 220 21.14 34.45 -6.73
N LEU A 221 20.44 34.45 -5.61
CA LEU A 221 20.32 33.29 -4.72
C LEU A 221 19.20 32.35 -5.13
N HIS A 222 18.29 32.77 -6.01
CA HIS A 222 17.09 32.02 -6.40
C HIS A 222 17.43 30.66 -7.05
N ASP A 223 18.07 30.64 -8.22
CA ASP A 223 18.40 29.39 -8.93
C ASP A 223 19.29 28.44 -8.10
N PRO A 224 20.34 28.92 -7.38
CA PRO A 224 21.14 28.06 -6.50
C PRO A 224 20.32 27.50 -5.32
N PHE A 225 19.38 28.27 -4.77
CA PHE A 225 18.53 27.82 -3.66
C PHE A 225 17.63 26.66 -4.11
N GLU A 226 16.99 26.79 -5.27
CA GLU A 226 16.16 25.74 -5.85
C GLU A 226 16.95 24.47 -6.13
N LYS A 227 18.15 24.63 -6.71
CA LYS A 227 19.06 23.51 -6.92
C LYS A 227 19.40 22.82 -5.59
N ALA A 228 19.69 23.59 -4.54
CA ALA A 228 19.98 23.05 -3.22
C ALA A 228 18.78 22.28 -2.64
N LEU A 229 17.55 22.75 -2.83
CA LEU A 229 16.34 22.01 -2.40
C LEU A 229 16.18 20.68 -3.15
N ARG A 230 16.31 20.72 -4.48
CA ARG A 230 16.10 19.60 -5.38
C ARG A 230 17.14 18.49 -5.23
N GLU A 231 18.40 18.87 -4.99
CA GLU A 231 19.49 17.92 -4.73
C GLU A 231 19.50 17.45 -3.26
N GLY A 232 18.61 17.97 -2.41
CA GLY A 232 18.59 17.68 -0.98
C GLY A 232 19.79 18.23 -0.22
N HIS A 233 20.54 19.15 -0.84
CA HIS A 233 21.64 19.90 -0.23
C HIS A 233 21.16 20.94 0.78
N LEU A 234 19.87 21.28 0.77
CA LEU A 234 19.19 22.09 1.77
C LEU A 234 17.81 21.49 2.07
N VAL A 235 17.51 21.26 3.34
CA VAL A 235 16.18 20.85 3.81
C VAL A 235 15.67 21.93 4.78
N PRO A 236 14.76 22.82 4.35
CA PRO A 236 14.27 23.88 5.21
C PRO A 236 13.50 23.37 6.42
N ILE A 237 13.68 24.04 7.58
CA ILE A 237 12.88 23.84 8.78
C ILE A 237 12.09 25.11 9.08
N CYS A 238 10.79 24.95 9.30
CA CYS A 238 9.87 26.02 9.71
C CYS A 238 9.20 25.67 11.04
N PHE A 239 9.32 26.56 12.02
CA PHE A 239 8.59 26.53 13.28
C PHE A 239 7.26 27.23 13.12
N VAL A 240 6.17 26.57 13.51
CA VAL A 240 4.81 27.11 13.41
C VAL A 240 3.93 26.67 14.58
N SER A 241 2.84 27.41 14.80
CA SER A 241 1.72 26.98 15.63
C SER A 241 0.45 27.22 14.84
N ALA A 242 -0.16 26.14 14.34
CA ALA A 242 -1.44 26.20 13.62
C ALA A 242 -2.58 26.75 14.51
N THR A 243 -2.48 26.54 15.83
CA THR A 243 -3.46 27.00 16.83
C THR A 243 -3.41 28.52 17.04
N THR A 244 -2.21 29.07 17.23
CA THR A 244 -2.03 30.50 17.53
C THR A 244 -1.84 31.36 16.28
N GLY A 245 -1.46 30.72 15.16
CA GLY A 245 -1.08 31.36 13.91
C GLY A 245 0.37 31.83 13.86
N ALA A 246 1.19 31.54 14.87
CA ALA A 246 2.62 31.85 14.84
C ALA A 246 3.31 31.11 13.69
N GLY A 247 4.14 31.82 12.93
CA GLY A 247 4.91 31.25 11.82
C GLY A 247 4.13 30.97 10.54
N ILE A 248 2.79 31.05 10.55
CA ILE A 248 1.98 30.69 9.37
C ILE A 248 2.21 31.65 8.20
N ASN A 249 2.34 32.96 8.46
CA ASN A 249 2.62 33.92 7.39
C ASN A 249 4.02 33.70 6.80
N GLN A 250 5.02 33.43 7.65
CA GLN A 250 6.37 33.11 7.19
C GLN A 250 6.38 31.82 6.37
N LEU A 251 5.63 30.80 6.79
CA LEU A 251 5.49 29.56 6.03
C LEU A 251 4.84 29.81 4.66
N ILE A 252 3.79 30.62 4.58
CA ILE A 252 3.18 31.02 3.31
C ILE A 252 4.20 31.75 2.42
N ASP A 253 4.96 32.71 2.97
CA ASP A 253 5.97 33.45 2.22
C ASP A 253 7.07 32.51 1.68
N ILE A 254 7.49 31.51 2.47
CA ILE A 254 8.44 30.47 2.07
C ILE A 254 7.85 29.59 0.96
N MET A 255 6.61 29.13 1.11
CA MET A 255 5.92 28.32 0.10
C MET A 255 5.83 29.05 -1.24
N VAL A 256 5.46 30.33 -1.22
CA VAL A 256 5.28 31.15 -2.43
C VAL A 256 6.59 31.46 -3.13
N ARG A 257 7.67 31.70 -2.37
CA ARG A 257 8.90 32.28 -2.92
C ARG A 257 10.05 31.31 -3.09
N LEU A 258 10.07 30.19 -2.35
CA LEU A 258 11.24 29.29 -2.29
C LEU A 258 10.93 27.86 -2.67
N MET A 259 9.70 27.38 -2.47
CA MET A 259 9.38 26.02 -2.90
C MET A 259 9.41 25.97 -4.43
N PRO A 260 9.82 24.85 -5.03
CA PRO A 260 9.92 24.73 -6.48
C PRO A 260 8.54 24.81 -7.13
N ASP A 261 8.50 25.44 -8.30
CA ASP A 261 7.41 25.29 -9.26
C ASP A 261 7.57 23.98 -10.08
N PRO A 262 6.54 23.57 -10.84
CA PRO A 262 6.56 22.33 -11.62
C PRO A 262 7.69 22.19 -12.65
N SER A 263 8.29 23.28 -13.10
CA SER A 263 9.46 23.32 -13.99
C SER A 263 10.80 23.32 -13.26
N GLU A 264 10.81 23.66 -11.96
CA GLU A 264 11.99 23.71 -11.11
C GLU A 264 12.22 22.38 -10.37
N GLY A 265 11.13 21.68 -10.00
CA GLY A 265 11.17 20.40 -9.29
C GLY A 265 11.71 19.22 -10.11
N ASN A 266 12.06 18.12 -9.44
CA ASN A 266 12.35 16.86 -10.13
C ASN A 266 11.05 16.26 -10.69
N PRO A 267 10.96 16.02 -12.01
CA PRO A 267 9.81 15.33 -12.57
C PRO A 267 9.82 13.86 -12.13
N PRO A 268 8.65 13.23 -11.95
CA PRO A 268 8.61 11.80 -11.67
C PRO A 268 9.15 11.00 -12.85
N HIS A 269 9.66 9.79 -12.58
CA HIS A 269 10.30 8.96 -13.59
C HIS A 269 9.28 8.33 -14.53
N PHE A 270 9.00 9.00 -15.66
CA PHE A 270 8.19 8.43 -16.73
C PHE A 270 9.01 7.44 -17.57
N ILE A 271 8.38 6.31 -17.90
CA ILE A 271 8.95 5.26 -18.75
C ILE A 271 7.97 4.83 -19.84
N LYS A 272 8.51 4.43 -20.99
CA LYS A 272 7.74 3.93 -22.14
C LYS A 272 8.05 2.47 -22.45
N GLY A 273 7.00 1.65 -22.47
CA GLY A 273 7.07 0.20 -22.69
C GLY A 273 7.46 -0.61 -21.45
N GLU A 274 7.37 -1.93 -21.51
CA GLU A 274 7.45 -2.80 -20.31
C GLU A 274 8.79 -3.55 -20.16
N GLY A 275 9.11 -3.90 -18.91
CA GLY A 275 10.25 -4.75 -18.54
C GLY A 275 11.60 -4.18 -18.97
N ASP A 276 12.53 -5.04 -19.36
CA ASP A 276 13.90 -4.65 -19.78
C ASP A 276 13.94 -3.73 -21.02
N LYS A 277 12.81 -3.54 -21.70
CA LYS A 277 12.69 -2.67 -22.88
C LYS A 277 12.15 -1.28 -22.54
N ALA A 278 11.71 -1.06 -21.31
CA ALA A 278 11.25 0.23 -20.84
C ALA A 278 12.36 1.28 -21.01
N LYS A 279 12.01 2.45 -21.53
CA LYS A 279 12.95 3.56 -21.69
C LYS A 279 12.45 4.80 -20.95
N PRO A 280 13.35 5.55 -20.29
CA PRO A 280 12.98 6.85 -19.73
C PRO A 280 12.39 7.77 -20.80
N VAL A 281 11.35 8.51 -20.41
CA VAL A 281 10.73 9.56 -21.22
C VAL A 281 10.94 10.89 -20.51
N GLU A 282 11.44 11.85 -21.26
CA GLU A 282 11.53 13.24 -20.80
C GLU A 282 10.18 13.91 -21.06
N ILE A 283 9.57 14.45 -20.00
CA ILE A 283 8.30 15.15 -20.07
C ILE A 283 8.59 16.64 -19.93
N SER A 284 8.13 17.43 -20.89
CA SER A 284 8.27 18.89 -20.88
C SER A 284 7.10 19.55 -20.15
N THR A 285 7.31 20.77 -19.62
CA THR A 285 6.25 21.60 -19.04
C THR A 285 5.61 22.57 -20.06
N GLU A 286 5.77 22.29 -21.36
CA GLU A 286 5.26 23.14 -22.44
C GLU A 286 3.75 22.95 -22.64
N GLU A 287 3.00 24.05 -22.72
CA GLU A 287 1.53 24.03 -22.85
C GLU A 287 1.01 23.59 -24.23
N ASP A 288 1.83 23.73 -25.28
CA ASP A 288 1.48 23.44 -26.67
C ASP A 288 1.91 22.04 -27.13
N ALA A 289 2.62 21.29 -26.28
CA ALA A 289 2.97 19.90 -26.49
C ALA A 289 1.76 18.96 -26.29
N HIS A 290 1.94 17.68 -26.62
CA HIS A 290 0.93 16.65 -26.38
C HIS A 290 0.59 16.55 -24.90
N ALA A 291 -0.71 16.51 -24.58
CA ALA A 291 -1.14 16.42 -23.19
C ALA A 291 -0.62 15.12 -22.56
N ILE A 292 0.01 15.22 -21.40
CA ILE A 292 0.38 14.08 -20.55
C ILE A 292 -0.03 14.41 -19.12
N ALA A 293 -0.89 13.58 -18.55
CA ALA A 293 -1.37 13.71 -17.18
C ALA A 293 -1.36 12.34 -16.48
N HIS A 294 -1.16 12.34 -15.16
CA HIS A 294 -1.13 11.11 -14.35
C HIS A 294 -2.20 11.12 -13.28
N VAL A 295 -2.94 10.02 -13.19
CA VAL A 295 -4.03 9.82 -12.24
C VAL A 295 -3.48 9.21 -10.96
N PHE A 296 -3.21 10.04 -9.96
CA PHE A 296 -2.64 9.57 -8.69
C PHE A 296 -3.72 9.17 -7.66
N LYS A 297 -4.97 9.63 -7.82
CA LYS A 297 -6.07 9.33 -6.89
C LYS A 297 -7.39 9.06 -7.62
N VAL A 298 -8.10 8.03 -7.17
CA VAL A 298 -9.46 7.70 -7.61
C VAL A 298 -10.37 7.60 -6.39
N THR A 299 -11.62 8.06 -6.52
CA THR A 299 -12.68 7.84 -5.53
C THR A 299 -13.97 7.41 -6.23
N ASN A 300 -14.66 6.38 -5.73
CA ASN A 300 -15.92 5.88 -6.33
C ASN A 300 -17.12 6.26 -5.47
N ASP A 301 -17.85 7.29 -5.83
CA ASP A 301 -19.11 7.62 -5.14
C ASP A 301 -20.29 6.84 -5.77
N PRO A 302 -21.17 6.22 -4.97
CA PRO A 302 -22.33 5.47 -5.49
C PRO A 302 -23.30 6.31 -6.34
N PHE A 303 -23.37 7.62 -6.10
CA PHE A 303 -24.29 8.54 -6.76
C PHE A 303 -23.61 9.38 -7.85
N ARG A 304 -22.35 9.77 -7.64
CA ARG A 304 -21.58 10.64 -8.55
C ARG A 304 -20.74 9.85 -9.55
N GLY A 305 -20.55 8.55 -9.34
CA GLY A 305 -19.70 7.68 -10.15
C GLY A 305 -18.22 7.81 -9.75
N ARG A 306 -17.34 7.19 -10.53
CA ARG A 306 -15.90 7.34 -10.36
C ARG A 306 -15.43 8.78 -10.59
N MET A 307 -14.65 9.31 -9.67
CA MET A 307 -13.91 10.57 -9.77
C MET A 307 -12.43 10.24 -9.84
N SER A 308 -11.76 10.72 -10.88
CA SER A 308 -10.33 10.49 -11.08
C SER A 308 -9.62 11.84 -11.01
N VAL A 309 -8.71 11.96 -10.06
CA VAL A 309 -7.87 13.14 -9.83
C VAL A 309 -6.52 12.90 -10.49
N PHE A 310 -6.06 13.87 -11.26
CA PHE A 310 -4.82 13.79 -12.00
C PHE A 310 -4.04 15.10 -11.97
N ARG A 311 -2.73 14.99 -12.13
CA ARG A 311 -1.82 16.12 -12.35
C ARG A 311 -1.46 16.19 -13.83
N VAL A 312 -1.51 17.40 -14.39
CA VAL A 312 -1.03 17.68 -15.75
C VAL A 312 0.47 17.95 -15.70
N TYR A 313 1.27 17.23 -16.49
CA TYR A 313 2.72 17.43 -16.57
C TYR A 313 3.15 18.11 -17.87
N GLN A 314 2.42 17.85 -18.96
CA GLN A 314 2.72 18.39 -20.28
C GLN A 314 1.42 18.72 -21.02
N GLY A 315 1.48 19.72 -21.90
CA GLY A 315 0.35 20.15 -22.71
C GLY A 315 -0.76 20.78 -21.89
N SER A 316 -1.90 21.03 -22.53
CA SER A 316 -3.06 21.63 -21.87
C SER A 316 -4.33 20.81 -22.08
N ILE A 317 -5.16 20.77 -21.03
CA ILE A 317 -6.43 20.03 -21.03
C ILE A 317 -7.56 21.02 -20.85
N THR A 318 -8.58 20.91 -21.69
CA THR A 318 -9.76 21.78 -21.65
C THR A 318 -11.03 20.94 -21.58
N PRO A 319 -12.17 21.52 -21.16
CA PRO A 319 -13.46 20.92 -21.44
C PRO A 319 -13.57 20.63 -22.94
N ASN A 320 -13.97 19.41 -23.26
CA ASN A 320 -14.04 18.78 -24.59
C ASN A 320 -12.75 18.18 -25.15
N SER A 321 -11.61 18.26 -24.45
CA SER A 321 -10.42 17.48 -24.82
C SER A 321 -10.76 15.99 -24.96
N GLN A 322 -10.17 15.35 -25.96
CA GLN A 322 -10.26 13.91 -26.17
C GLN A 322 -8.96 13.29 -25.69
N LEU A 323 -9.04 12.42 -24.68
CA LEU A 323 -7.88 11.81 -24.06
C LEU A 323 -8.00 10.29 -24.12
N PHE A 324 -6.89 9.61 -24.32
CA PHE A 324 -6.69 8.18 -24.20
C PHE A 324 -6.28 7.84 -22.77
N ILE A 325 -6.49 6.58 -22.38
CA ILE A 325 -6.13 6.04 -21.08
C ILE A 325 -5.11 4.93 -21.36
N GLY A 326 -3.83 5.17 -21.10
CA GLY A 326 -2.76 4.28 -21.56
C GLY A 326 -2.90 3.99 -23.06
N ASP A 327 -2.75 2.73 -23.46
CA ASP A 327 -2.83 2.30 -24.88
C ASP A 327 -4.26 2.07 -25.42
N ALA A 328 -5.29 2.59 -24.73
CA ALA A 328 -6.68 2.39 -25.10
C ALA A 328 -6.98 2.91 -26.52
N ARG A 329 -7.68 2.10 -27.33
CA ARG A 329 -8.00 2.47 -28.73
C ARG A 329 -9.01 3.60 -28.89
N LYS A 330 -9.81 3.88 -27.86
CA LYS A 330 -10.88 4.87 -27.93
C LYS A 330 -10.60 5.96 -26.90
N PRO A 331 -10.59 7.23 -27.30
CA PRO A 331 -10.48 8.30 -26.34
C PRO A 331 -11.80 8.47 -25.59
N PHE A 332 -11.73 8.93 -24.35
CA PHE A 332 -12.86 9.51 -23.65
C PHE A 332 -12.84 11.03 -23.82
N LYS A 333 -14.00 11.67 -23.60
CA LYS A 333 -14.15 13.12 -23.71
C LYS A 333 -14.24 13.74 -22.33
N VAL A 334 -13.34 14.68 -22.04
CA VAL A 334 -13.37 15.50 -20.82
C VAL A 334 -14.62 16.39 -20.87
N THR A 335 -15.67 16.06 -20.12
CA THR A 335 -16.93 16.81 -20.17
C THR A 335 -16.97 17.92 -19.12
N HIS A 336 -16.55 17.59 -17.90
CA HIS A 336 -16.44 18.49 -16.77
C HIS A 336 -15.00 18.39 -16.26
N LEU A 337 -14.26 19.49 -16.33
CA LEU A 337 -12.90 19.57 -15.82
C LEU A 337 -12.98 20.29 -14.49
N LEU A 338 -12.69 19.59 -13.40
CA LEU A 338 -13.03 20.05 -12.06
C LEU A 338 -11.79 20.41 -11.25
N ARG A 339 -11.87 21.51 -10.49
CA ARG A 339 -10.97 21.82 -9.38
C ARG A 339 -11.63 21.44 -8.06
N LEU A 340 -10.88 20.80 -7.18
CA LEU A 340 -11.37 20.32 -5.87
C LEU A 340 -10.94 21.26 -4.75
N GLN A 341 -11.81 21.47 -3.76
CA GLN A 341 -11.51 22.17 -2.50
C GLN A 341 -12.24 21.40 -1.38
N GLY A 342 -11.59 20.38 -0.85
CA GLY A 342 -12.23 19.37 0.00
C GLY A 342 -13.43 18.74 -0.73
N LYS A 343 -14.62 18.85 -0.11
CA LYS A 343 -15.88 18.37 -0.70
C LYS A 343 -16.42 19.22 -1.85
N GLU A 344 -15.96 20.46 -1.98
CA GLU A 344 -16.45 21.40 -2.99
C GLU A 344 -15.75 21.18 -4.33
N GLN A 345 -16.49 21.44 -5.42
CA GLN A 345 -16.04 21.20 -6.79
C GLN A 345 -16.41 22.41 -7.63
N SER A 346 -15.48 22.90 -8.45
CA SER A 346 -15.69 24.02 -9.35
C SER A 346 -15.16 23.71 -10.75
N GLU A 347 -15.79 24.26 -11.79
CA GLU A 347 -15.39 24.03 -13.18
C GLU A 347 -14.14 24.84 -13.54
N MET A 348 -13.22 24.21 -14.28
CA MET A 348 -12.03 24.82 -14.85
C MET A 348 -12.20 25.00 -16.35
N ALA A 349 -11.80 26.16 -16.86
CA ALA A 349 -11.82 26.42 -18.30
C ALA A 349 -10.66 25.74 -19.04
N GLN A 350 -9.54 25.52 -18.36
CA GLN A 350 -8.30 24.96 -18.87
C GLN A 350 -7.43 24.54 -17.68
N ALA A 351 -6.71 23.43 -17.81
CA ALA A 351 -5.62 23.01 -16.95
C ALA A 351 -4.31 23.05 -17.74
N ILE A 352 -3.26 23.57 -17.11
CA ILE A 352 -1.90 23.71 -17.67
C ILE A 352 -0.93 22.82 -16.88
N PRO A 353 0.32 22.62 -17.34
CA PRO A 353 1.32 21.86 -16.61
C PRO A 353 1.48 22.38 -15.17
N GLY A 354 1.41 21.47 -14.21
CA GLY A 354 1.39 21.75 -12.78
C GLY A 354 0.00 21.67 -12.12
N ASP A 355 -1.09 21.84 -12.88
CA ASP A 355 -2.43 21.81 -12.29
C ASP A 355 -2.84 20.42 -11.82
N ILE A 356 -3.48 20.39 -10.64
CA ILE A 356 -4.20 19.22 -10.14
C ILE A 356 -5.69 19.43 -10.35
N CYS A 357 -6.30 18.52 -11.12
CA CYS A 357 -7.70 18.59 -11.50
C CYS A 357 -8.35 17.20 -11.50
N ALA A 358 -9.66 17.16 -11.73
CA ALA A 358 -10.42 15.92 -11.70
C ALA A 358 -11.44 15.82 -12.83
N VAL A 359 -11.73 14.58 -13.22
CA VAL A 359 -12.84 14.22 -14.10
C VAL A 359 -13.77 13.25 -13.40
N ALA A 360 -15.07 13.42 -13.60
CA ALA A 360 -16.09 12.55 -13.04
C ALA A 360 -16.72 11.66 -14.11
N ARG A 361 -17.21 10.50 -13.69
CA ARG A 361 -18.03 9.54 -14.47
C ARG A 361 -17.30 8.91 -15.66
N VAL A 362 -16.01 8.63 -15.50
CA VAL A 362 -15.23 7.80 -16.43
C VAL A 362 -14.76 6.58 -15.67
N GLU A 363 -15.48 5.47 -15.80
CA GLU A 363 -15.25 4.25 -15.01
C GLU A 363 -14.00 3.49 -15.47
N GLU A 364 -13.49 3.79 -16.66
CA GLU A 364 -12.30 3.15 -17.23
C GLU A 364 -10.98 3.72 -16.72
N ILE A 365 -11.00 4.88 -16.03
CA ILE A 365 -9.78 5.50 -15.51
C ILE A 365 -9.45 4.89 -14.15
N ASP A 366 -8.41 4.06 -14.10
CA ASP A 366 -7.85 3.53 -12.86
C ASP A 366 -6.77 4.45 -12.27
N ARG A 367 -6.43 4.23 -11.00
CA ARG A 367 -5.26 4.85 -10.37
C ARG A 367 -4.01 4.42 -11.14
N ASP A 368 -3.03 5.31 -11.21
CA ASP A 368 -1.75 5.17 -11.91
C ASP A 368 -1.87 5.20 -13.45
N ALA A 369 -3.06 5.47 -13.98
CA ALA A 369 -3.24 5.66 -15.42
C ALA A 369 -2.60 6.96 -15.89
N VAL A 370 -1.94 6.90 -17.05
CA VAL A 370 -1.52 8.07 -17.82
C VAL A 370 -2.59 8.43 -18.84
N LEU A 371 -2.99 9.70 -18.85
CA LEU A 371 -3.93 10.26 -19.79
C LEU A 371 -3.17 11.10 -20.81
N HIS A 372 -3.44 10.90 -22.10
CA HIS A 372 -2.76 11.65 -23.17
C HIS A 372 -3.65 11.85 -24.40
N ASP A 373 -3.29 12.75 -25.31
CA ASP A 373 -4.11 13.10 -26.48
C ASP A 373 -3.62 12.51 -27.82
N SER A 374 -2.49 11.79 -27.82
CA SER A 374 -1.88 11.21 -29.02
C SER A 374 -1.40 9.78 -28.82
N HIS A 375 -1.65 8.89 -29.78
CA HIS A 375 -1.12 7.52 -29.77
C HIS A 375 0.41 7.45 -29.86
N ASP A 376 1.08 8.56 -30.20
CA ASP A 376 2.53 8.63 -30.08
C ASP A 376 2.97 8.50 -28.62
N GLU A 377 2.10 8.77 -27.64
CA GLU A 377 2.36 8.68 -26.20
C GLU A 377 1.83 7.37 -25.55
N ASP A 378 1.39 6.41 -26.36
CA ASP A 378 0.96 5.10 -25.87
C ASP A 378 2.07 4.39 -25.06
N ASN A 379 1.67 3.63 -24.04
CA ASN A 379 2.55 2.86 -23.14
C ASN A 379 3.50 3.71 -22.27
N ILE A 380 3.24 5.01 -22.14
CA ILE A 380 3.86 5.83 -21.09
C ILE A 380 3.18 5.50 -19.76
N HIS A 381 3.98 5.28 -18.73
CA HIS A 381 3.57 5.05 -17.35
C HIS A 381 4.68 5.53 -16.43
N LEU A 382 4.36 5.75 -15.16
CA LEU A 382 5.38 6.08 -14.17
C LEU A 382 6.11 4.80 -13.74
N GLN A 383 7.34 4.97 -13.27
CA GLN A 383 8.02 3.90 -12.57
C GLN A 383 7.16 3.45 -11.38
N PRO A 384 6.90 2.13 -11.22
CA PRO A 384 6.02 1.66 -10.15
C PRO A 384 6.51 2.06 -8.76
N GLU A 385 5.63 2.70 -7.98
CA GLU A 385 5.88 2.98 -6.57
C GLU A 385 5.88 1.70 -5.73
N THR A 386 6.68 1.70 -4.66
CA THR A 386 6.67 0.66 -3.65
C THR A 386 5.66 0.98 -2.56
N PHE A 387 4.58 0.19 -2.50
CA PHE A 387 3.59 0.29 -1.44
C PHE A 387 3.84 -0.74 -0.33
N PRO A 388 3.46 -0.44 0.93
CA PRO A 388 3.44 -1.42 2.01
C PRO A 388 2.56 -2.63 1.64
N MET A 389 3.06 -3.84 1.91
CA MET A 389 2.36 -5.07 1.58
C MET A 389 1.18 -5.31 2.54
N PRO A 390 -0.05 -5.55 2.04
CA PRO A 390 -1.20 -5.83 2.88
C PRO A 390 -1.23 -7.29 3.33
N LEU A 391 -0.82 -7.53 4.58
CA LEU A 391 -0.72 -8.87 5.16
C LEU A 391 -1.88 -9.24 6.07
N PHE A 392 -2.54 -8.25 6.69
CA PHE A 392 -3.65 -8.51 7.59
C PHE A 392 -4.89 -8.86 6.76
N GLY A 393 -5.45 -10.05 6.94
CA GLY A 393 -6.53 -10.57 6.11
C GLY A 393 -7.77 -10.94 6.91
N LEU A 394 -8.95 -10.76 6.30
CA LEU A 394 -10.24 -11.21 6.82
C LEU A 394 -11.00 -11.96 5.72
N ALA A 395 -11.53 -13.13 6.04
CA ALA A 395 -12.50 -13.81 5.18
C ALA A 395 -13.88 -13.16 5.34
N LEU A 396 -14.49 -12.81 4.23
CA LEU A 396 -15.78 -12.14 4.15
C LEU A 396 -16.90 -13.16 3.95
N ILE A 397 -17.92 -13.08 4.79
CA ILE A 397 -19.11 -13.93 4.74
C ILE A 397 -20.31 -13.02 4.45
N PRO A 398 -20.84 -13.03 3.22
CA PRO A 398 -22.03 -12.25 2.90
C PRO A 398 -23.22 -12.78 3.70
N GLN A 399 -23.96 -11.88 4.35
CA GLN A 399 -25.12 -12.27 5.15
C GLN A 399 -26.24 -12.87 4.27
N ASN A 400 -26.33 -12.42 3.02
CA ASN A 400 -27.24 -12.98 2.01
C ASN A 400 -26.45 -13.38 0.75
N ARG A 401 -26.68 -14.59 0.24
CA ARG A 401 -26.09 -15.05 -1.05
C ARG A 401 -26.50 -14.20 -2.25
N SER A 402 -27.57 -13.43 -2.16
CA SER A 402 -27.96 -12.47 -3.21
C SER A 402 -26.96 -11.32 -3.37
N ASP A 403 -26.13 -11.09 -2.36
CA ASP A 403 -25.24 -9.94 -2.28
C ASP A 403 -23.83 -10.25 -2.83
N ASP A 404 -23.54 -11.50 -3.21
CA ASP A 404 -22.22 -11.94 -3.70
C ASP A 404 -21.70 -11.10 -4.88
N GLN A 405 -22.57 -10.85 -5.87
CA GLN A 405 -22.22 -10.02 -7.03
C GLN A 405 -21.95 -8.57 -6.61
N LYS A 406 -22.79 -8.04 -5.70
CA LYS A 406 -22.70 -6.67 -5.21
C LYS A 406 -21.45 -6.46 -4.36
N LEU A 407 -21.10 -7.44 -3.53
CA LEU A 407 -19.87 -7.50 -2.76
C LEU A 407 -18.66 -7.51 -3.70
N SER A 408 -18.67 -8.38 -4.71
CA SER A 408 -17.57 -8.47 -5.69
C SER A 408 -17.35 -7.13 -6.42
N ASP A 409 -18.44 -6.46 -6.82
CA ASP A 409 -18.36 -5.17 -7.51
C ASP A 409 -17.89 -4.04 -6.56
N ALA A 410 -18.33 -4.04 -5.31
CA ALA A 410 -17.91 -3.07 -4.30
C ALA A 410 -16.43 -3.24 -3.92
N LEU A 411 -15.98 -4.48 -3.73
CA LEU A 411 -14.59 -4.81 -3.42
C LEU A 411 -13.63 -4.36 -4.52
N ARG A 412 -13.98 -4.55 -5.80
CA ARG A 412 -13.18 -4.04 -6.92
C ARG A 412 -13.06 -2.52 -6.92
N LYS A 413 -14.14 -1.81 -6.56
CA LYS A 413 -14.09 -0.35 -6.44
C LYS A 413 -13.17 0.09 -5.31
N LEU A 414 -13.24 -0.56 -4.15
CA LEU A 414 -12.37 -0.25 -3.01
C LEU A 414 -10.89 -0.56 -3.32
N GLU A 415 -10.61 -1.68 -3.98
CA GLU A 415 -9.26 -2.03 -4.45
C GLU A 415 -8.72 -1.02 -5.47
N SER A 416 -9.57 -0.41 -6.31
CA SER A 416 -9.15 0.65 -7.24
C SER A 416 -8.81 1.98 -6.56
N GLU A 417 -9.31 2.21 -5.35
CA GLU A 417 -9.07 3.45 -4.57
C GLU A 417 -7.81 3.36 -3.72
N ASP A 418 -7.49 2.16 -3.22
CA ASP A 418 -6.43 1.95 -2.25
C ASP A 418 -5.42 0.90 -2.72
N PRO A 419 -4.17 1.28 -3.03
CA PRO A 419 -3.15 0.34 -3.52
C PRO A 419 -2.77 -0.73 -2.50
N CYS A 420 -3.06 -0.49 -1.21
CA CYS A 420 -2.80 -1.40 -0.11
C CYS A 420 -4.03 -2.22 0.28
N ILE A 421 -5.05 -2.32 -0.58
CA ILE A 421 -6.10 -3.33 -0.46
C ILE A 421 -5.89 -4.40 -1.53
N LYS A 422 -6.02 -5.67 -1.13
CA LYS A 422 -6.00 -6.81 -2.04
C LYS A 422 -7.16 -7.74 -1.76
N VAL A 423 -7.81 -8.19 -2.83
CA VAL A 423 -8.94 -9.12 -2.74
C VAL A 423 -8.55 -10.43 -3.41
N GLU A 424 -8.56 -11.50 -2.63
CA GLU A 424 -8.20 -12.84 -3.07
C GLU A 424 -9.40 -13.77 -2.92
N HIS A 425 -9.55 -14.72 -3.84
CA HIS A 425 -10.50 -15.81 -3.68
C HIS A 425 -9.73 -17.11 -3.44
N ASP A 426 -9.83 -17.63 -2.21
CA ASP A 426 -9.30 -18.95 -1.89
C ASP A 426 -10.25 -20.01 -2.46
N THR A 427 -9.84 -20.62 -3.57
CA THR A 427 -10.62 -21.66 -4.26
C THR A 427 -10.82 -22.93 -3.42
N GLN A 428 -9.96 -23.20 -2.45
CA GLN A 428 -10.02 -24.41 -1.64
C GLN A 428 -10.97 -24.23 -0.46
N ALA A 429 -10.83 -23.13 0.27
CA ALA A 429 -11.76 -22.78 1.33
C ALA A 429 -13.09 -22.25 0.78
N ASN A 430 -13.11 -21.89 -0.51
CA ASN A 430 -14.19 -21.16 -1.18
C ASN A 430 -14.54 -19.87 -0.42
N GLU A 431 -13.49 -19.12 -0.04
CA GLU A 431 -13.58 -17.90 0.75
C GLU A 431 -13.11 -16.70 -0.07
N THR A 432 -13.80 -15.57 0.10
CA THR A 432 -13.28 -14.27 -0.39
C THR A 432 -12.54 -13.62 0.76
N VAL A 433 -11.24 -13.38 0.58
CA VAL A 433 -10.36 -12.80 1.59
C VAL A 433 -9.99 -11.40 1.16
N ILE A 434 -10.26 -10.41 2.01
CA ILE A 434 -9.74 -9.06 1.85
C ILE A 434 -8.49 -8.90 2.71
N ARG A 435 -7.45 -8.29 2.16
CA ARG A 435 -6.21 -7.95 2.86
C ARG A 435 -5.99 -6.45 2.90
N GLY A 436 -5.46 -5.97 4.01
CA GLY A 436 -5.08 -4.58 4.25
C GLY A 436 -3.84 -4.46 5.15
N LEU A 437 -3.47 -3.22 5.48
CA LEU A 437 -2.27 -2.93 6.29
C LEU A 437 -2.44 -3.22 7.79
N GLY A 438 -3.68 -3.29 8.26
CA GLY A 438 -3.98 -3.55 9.67
C GLY A 438 -5.48 -3.61 9.96
N ASP A 439 -5.80 -3.84 11.24
CA ASP A 439 -7.17 -3.96 11.74
C ASP A 439 -7.99 -2.69 11.54
N LEU A 440 -7.42 -1.52 11.83
CA LEU A 440 -8.12 -0.24 11.63
C LEU A 440 -8.38 0.01 10.15
N HIS A 441 -7.40 -0.30 9.29
CA HIS A 441 -7.58 -0.19 7.84
C HIS A 441 -8.78 -1.03 7.38
N LEU A 442 -8.80 -2.34 7.67
CA LEU A 442 -9.91 -3.19 7.24
C LEU A 442 -11.25 -2.81 7.89
N ARG A 443 -11.27 -2.34 9.14
CA ARG A 443 -12.50 -1.82 9.76
C ARG A 443 -13.10 -0.67 8.97
N VAL A 444 -12.28 0.31 8.58
CA VAL A 444 -12.74 1.44 7.76
C VAL A 444 -13.28 0.95 6.41
N ILE A 445 -12.62 -0.02 5.77
CA ILE A 445 -13.08 -0.60 4.50
C ILE A 445 -14.41 -1.35 4.66
N LEU A 446 -14.60 -2.10 5.76
CA LEU A 446 -15.86 -2.80 6.05
C LEU A 446 -17.01 -1.81 6.29
N GLU A 447 -16.77 -0.74 7.03
CA GLU A 447 -17.74 0.36 7.19
C GLU A 447 -18.06 1.01 5.83
N GLN A 448 -17.08 1.20 4.94
CA GLN A 448 -17.32 1.71 3.58
C GLN A 448 -18.20 0.77 2.75
N LEU A 449 -18.02 -0.55 2.87
CA LEU A 449 -18.91 -1.53 2.23
C LEU A 449 -20.36 -1.37 2.69
N GLU A 450 -20.56 -1.17 4.00
CA GLU A 450 -21.89 -0.95 4.58
C GLU A 450 -22.47 0.41 4.18
N GLU A 451 -21.77 1.51 4.42
CA GLU A 451 -22.30 2.86 4.26
C GLU A 451 -22.43 3.29 2.79
N ARG A 452 -21.41 3.03 1.96
CA ARG A 452 -21.39 3.47 0.55
C ARG A 452 -22.10 2.46 -0.35
N PHE A 453 -21.89 1.17 -0.11
CA PHE A 453 -22.39 0.13 -1.01
C PHE A 453 -23.60 -0.62 -0.45
N ASN A 454 -23.98 -0.43 0.82
CA ASN A 454 -25.08 -1.18 1.46
C ASN A 454 -24.88 -2.69 1.34
N VAL A 455 -23.66 -3.15 1.65
CA VAL A 455 -23.25 -4.56 1.65
C VAL A 455 -22.85 -4.92 3.08
N HIS A 456 -23.62 -5.80 3.71
CA HIS A 456 -23.32 -6.29 5.06
C HIS A 456 -22.62 -7.65 4.99
N VAL A 457 -21.47 -7.74 5.66
CA VAL A 457 -20.66 -8.94 5.72
C VAL A 457 -20.29 -9.23 7.17
N ASP A 458 -20.33 -10.50 7.54
CA ASP A 458 -19.65 -10.98 8.73
C ASP A 458 -18.20 -11.33 8.37
N THR A 459 -17.29 -11.28 9.33
CA THR A 459 -15.88 -11.59 9.10
C THR A 459 -15.38 -12.69 10.02
N LYS A 460 -14.36 -13.42 9.55
CA LYS A 460 -13.57 -14.36 10.37
C LYS A 460 -12.11 -14.37 9.89
N PRO A 461 -11.17 -14.87 10.71
CA PRO A 461 -9.81 -15.12 10.24
C PRO A 461 -9.81 -16.01 8.99
N PRO A 462 -8.97 -15.72 7.96
CA PRO A 462 -8.85 -16.54 6.78
C PRO A 462 -8.42 -17.97 7.13
N SER A 463 -8.98 -18.95 6.42
CA SER A 463 -8.60 -20.34 6.62
C SER A 463 -7.12 -20.58 6.29
N ILE A 464 -6.42 -21.38 7.11
CA ILE A 464 -5.07 -21.80 6.80
C ILE A 464 -5.13 -22.91 5.74
N PRO A 465 -4.38 -22.81 4.62
CA PRO A 465 -4.46 -23.78 3.54
C PRO A 465 -3.67 -25.07 3.89
N TYR A 466 -4.13 -25.81 4.90
CA TYR A 466 -3.59 -27.12 5.27
C TYR A 466 -3.71 -28.12 4.11
N ARG A 467 -2.83 -29.12 4.11
CA ARG A 467 -2.81 -30.23 3.15
C ARG A 467 -2.72 -31.56 3.88
N GLU A 468 -3.03 -32.64 3.20
CA GLU A 468 -2.74 -34.00 3.67
C GLU A 468 -1.76 -34.71 2.74
N THR A 469 -1.07 -35.70 3.26
CA THR A 469 -0.13 -36.54 2.51
C THR A 469 0.08 -37.84 3.27
N ILE A 470 0.91 -38.73 2.75
CA ILE A 470 1.24 -40.00 3.40
C ILE A 470 2.72 -40.04 3.80
N SER A 471 3.05 -40.87 4.79
CA SER A 471 4.43 -41.03 5.27
C SER A 471 4.98 -42.45 5.10
N ALA A 472 4.14 -43.40 4.70
CA ALA A 472 4.51 -44.78 4.44
C ALA A 472 3.81 -45.32 3.20
N ASN A 473 4.42 -46.32 2.56
CA ASN A 473 3.77 -47.04 1.47
C ASN A 473 2.64 -47.91 2.03
N ALA A 474 1.54 -47.99 1.29
CA ALA A 474 0.44 -48.88 1.65
C ALA A 474 -0.28 -49.39 0.40
N GLU A 475 -1.09 -50.42 0.60
CA GLU A 475 -1.95 -50.97 -0.43
C GLU A 475 -3.40 -50.85 -0.01
N GLY A 476 -4.28 -50.65 -0.98
CA GLY A 476 -5.72 -50.59 -0.78
C GLY A 476 -6.43 -51.30 -1.91
N HIS A 477 -7.59 -51.88 -1.59
CA HIS A 477 -8.41 -52.57 -2.57
C HIS A 477 -9.88 -52.30 -2.30
N HIS A 478 -10.66 -52.22 -3.38
CA HIS A 478 -12.11 -52.13 -3.25
C HIS A 478 -12.81 -52.89 -4.37
N ARG A 479 -13.85 -53.63 -3.99
CA ARG A 479 -14.73 -54.34 -4.91
C ARG A 479 -16.12 -53.71 -4.89
N HIS A 480 -16.42 -52.93 -5.91
CA HIS A 480 -17.74 -52.34 -6.13
C HIS A 480 -18.64 -53.32 -6.88
N LYS A 481 -19.74 -53.74 -6.24
CA LYS A 481 -20.78 -54.58 -6.84
C LYS A 481 -22.17 -54.05 -6.48
N LYS A 482 -22.91 -53.56 -7.47
CA LYS A 482 -24.31 -53.13 -7.30
C LYS A 482 -25.23 -53.89 -8.25
N GLN A 483 -26.15 -54.65 -7.68
CA GLN A 483 -27.23 -55.34 -8.38
C GLN A 483 -28.58 -54.78 -7.91
N THR A 484 -28.93 -53.59 -8.39
CA THR A 484 -30.30 -53.05 -8.32
C THR A 484 -30.92 -53.17 -9.70
N GLY A 485 -32.26 -53.34 -9.81
CA GLY A 485 -33.01 -53.80 -11.00
C GLY A 485 -32.85 -53.07 -12.36
N GLY A 486 -31.85 -52.20 -12.52
CA GLY A 486 -31.34 -51.69 -13.80
C GLY A 486 -30.01 -52.34 -14.21
N ALA A 487 -29.20 -51.63 -15.01
CA ALA A 487 -27.91 -52.16 -15.47
C ALA A 487 -26.92 -52.37 -14.31
N GLY A 488 -26.32 -53.57 -14.24
CA GLY A 488 -25.37 -53.94 -13.19
C GLY A 488 -24.13 -53.07 -13.20
N GLN A 489 -23.49 -52.95 -12.03
CA GLN A 489 -22.19 -52.30 -11.85
C GLN A 489 -21.22 -53.28 -11.17
N PHE A 490 -20.06 -53.48 -11.80
CA PHE A 490 -18.97 -54.30 -11.27
C PHE A 490 -17.61 -53.68 -11.57
N GLY A 491 -16.79 -53.51 -10.54
CA GLY A 491 -15.37 -53.15 -10.68
C GLY A 491 -14.61 -53.53 -9.42
N GLU A 492 -13.43 -54.12 -9.59
CA GLU A 492 -12.49 -54.38 -8.49
C GLU A 492 -11.14 -53.77 -8.86
N VAL A 493 -10.58 -52.98 -7.95
CA VAL A 493 -9.33 -52.23 -8.17
C VAL A 493 -8.40 -52.46 -6.98
N TYR A 494 -7.12 -52.72 -7.27
CA TYR A 494 -6.03 -52.78 -6.31
C TYR A 494 -5.04 -51.66 -6.60
N LEU A 495 -4.76 -50.84 -5.58
CA LEU A 495 -3.87 -49.70 -5.65
C LEU A 495 -2.73 -49.86 -4.64
N ARG A 496 -1.55 -49.37 -5.00
CA ARG A 496 -0.44 -49.09 -4.08
C ARG A 496 -0.20 -47.59 -4.04
N VAL A 497 -0.01 -47.03 -2.86
CA VAL A 497 0.30 -45.61 -2.66
C VAL A 497 1.70 -45.46 -2.10
N GLU A 498 2.44 -44.48 -2.60
CA GLU A 498 3.83 -44.16 -2.24
C GLU A 498 3.95 -42.65 -2.02
N PRO A 499 4.63 -42.17 -0.96
CA PRO A 499 4.86 -40.75 -0.75
C PRO A 499 5.82 -40.21 -1.82
N LEU A 500 5.56 -38.99 -2.28
CA LEU A 500 6.48 -38.23 -3.12
C LEU A 500 7.22 -37.16 -2.28
N PRO A 501 8.38 -36.68 -2.75
CA PRO A 501 8.98 -35.45 -2.26
C PRO A 501 7.98 -34.27 -2.29
N ARG A 502 8.17 -33.32 -1.38
CA ARG A 502 7.31 -32.15 -1.24
C ARG A 502 7.33 -31.30 -2.51
N GLY A 503 6.15 -30.96 -3.01
CA GLY A 503 5.98 -30.12 -4.20
C GLY A 503 5.91 -30.90 -5.52
N GLU A 504 5.99 -32.24 -5.49
CA GLU A 504 5.82 -33.07 -6.69
C GLU A 504 4.33 -33.33 -7.04
N GLY A 505 3.40 -33.05 -6.12
CA GLY A 505 1.97 -33.10 -6.42
C GLY A 505 1.43 -34.52 -6.55
N PHE A 506 0.77 -34.85 -7.66
CA PHE A 506 0.10 -36.15 -7.86
C PHE A 506 0.63 -36.88 -9.08
N LEU A 507 0.97 -38.16 -8.91
CA LEU A 507 1.42 -39.03 -10.00
C LEU A 507 0.60 -40.31 -10.04
N PHE A 508 -0.01 -40.62 -11.19
CA PHE A 508 -0.72 -41.87 -11.44
C PHE A 508 0.07 -42.79 -12.38
N VAL A 509 0.24 -44.06 -12.01
CA VAL A 509 1.00 -45.05 -12.78
C VAL A 509 0.18 -46.32 -12.99
N ASP A 510 0.13 -46.79 -14.24
CA ASP A 510 -0.49 -48.07 -14.61
C ASP A 510 0.56 -49.18 -14.72
N GLU A 511 0.46 -50.19 -13.83
CA GLU A 511 1.26 -51.42 -13.85
C GLU A 511 0.39 -52.67 -14.08
N VAL A 512 -0.87 -52.52 -14.54
CA VAL A 512 -1.81 -53.64 -14.73
C VAL A 512 -1.30 -54.60 -15.81
N LYS A 513 -1.23 -55.90 -15.47
CA LYS A 513 -0.78 -56.96 -16.38
C LYS A 513 -1.93 -57.89 -16.78
N GLY A 514 -1.83 -58.48 -17.98
CA GLY A 514 -2.73 -59.56 -18.41
C GLY A 514 -4.18 -59.15 -18.68
N GLY A 515 -4.49 -57.85 -18.77
CA GLY A 515 -5.84 -57.36 -19.05
C GLY A 515 -6.82 -57.50 -17.88
N ALA A 516 -6.32 -57.58 -16.64
CA ALA A 516 -7.12 -57.67 -15.42
C ALA A 516 -8.10 -56.48 -15.26
N ILE A 517 -7.72 -55.31 -15.78
CA ILE A 517 -8.59 -54.18 -16.09
C ILE A 517 -8.37 -53.82 -17.57
N PRO A 518 -9.43 -53.63 -18.38
CA PRO A 518 -9.29 -53.11 -19.73
C PRO A 518 -8.65 -51.72 -19.73
N GLY A 519 -7.64 -51.48 -20.56
CA GLY A 519 -6.93 -50.19 -20.61
C GLY A 519 -7.83 -48.96 -20.81
N ALA A 520 -8.96 -49.13 -21.51
CA ALA A 520 -9.97 -48.08 -21.69
C ALA A 520 -10.68 -47.65 -20.38
N LEU A 521 -10.59 -48.45 -19.32
CA LEU A 521 -11.19 -48.18 -18.01
C LEU A 521 -10.16 -47.67 -16.98
N ILE A 522 -8.87 -47.64 -17.30
CA ILE A 522 -7.82 -47.09 -16.42
C ILE A 522 -8.03 -45.59 -16.16
N PRO A 523 -8.37 -44.73 -17.14
CA PRO A 523 -8.70 -43.33 -16.88
C PRO A 523 -9.88 -43.14 -15.91
N ALA A 524 -10.80 -44.12 -15.85
CA ALA A 524 -11.90 -44.09 -14.90
C ALA A 524 -11.42 -44.33 -13.45
N VAL A 525 -10.44 -45.20 -13.27
CA VAL A 525 -9.79 -45.43 -11.97
C VAL A 525 -9.04 -44.16 -11.54
N GLU A 526 -8.23 -43.59 -12.42
CA GLU A 526 -7.50 -42.34 -12.16
C GLU A 526 -8.45 -41.20 -11.77
N LYS A 527 -9.55 -41.02 -12.53
CA LYS A 527 -10.59 -40.04 -12.22
C LYS A 527 -11.19 -40.25 -10.82
N GLY A 528 -11.39 -41.50 -10.39
CA GLY A 528 -11.84 -41.83 -9.05
C GLY A 528 -10.83 -41.43 -7.97
N VAL A 529 -9.54 -41.65 -8.23
CA VAL A 529 -8.44 -41.22 -7.34
C VAL A 529 -8.38 -39.70 -7.28
N GLN A 530 -8.40 -39.00 -8.42
CA GLN A 530 -8.38 -37.54 -8.48
C GLN A 530 -9.55 -36.91 -7.71
N GLN A 531 -10.74 -37.51 -7.77
CA GLN A 531 -11.89 -37.06 -6.97
C GLN A 531 -11.65 -37.21 -5.45
N ALA A 532 -10.95 -38.25 -5.01
CA ALA A 532 -10.61 -38.44 -3.60
C ALA A 532 -9.44 -37.57 -3.14
N LEU A 533 -8.62 -36.99 -4.03
CA LEU A 533 -7.56 -36.06 -3.63
C LEU A 533 -8.11 -34.77 -3.02
N ALA A 534 -9.36 -34.39 -3.31
CA ALA A 534 -9.98 -33.21 -2.72
C ALA A 534 -10.36 -33.41 -1.25
N ASP A 535 -10.70 -34.65 -0.86
CA ASP A 535 -11.24 -34.99 0.45
C ASP A 535 -10.20 -35.79 1.26
N GLY A 536 -9.50 -35.12 2.17
CA GLY A 536 -8.54 -35.75 3.09
C GLY A 536 -9.19 -36.76 4.04
N VAL A 537 -8.40 -37.70 4.57
CA VAL A 537 -8.89 -38.80 5.43
C VAL A 537 -8.74 -38.47 6.91
N ILE A 538 -7.86 -37.53 7.28
CA ILE A 538 -7.62 -37.13 8.67
C ILE A 538 -8.51 -35.96 9.07
N ALA A 539 -8.40 -34.87 8.32
CA ALA A 539 -8.97 -33.58 8.65
C ALA A 539 -9.70 -32.94 7.46
N GLY A 540 -9.89 -33.70 6.37
CA GLY A 540 -10.66 -33.27 5.20
C GLY A 540 -9.92 -32.33 4.26
N TYR A 541 -8.59 -32.20 4.40
CA TYR A 541 -7.80 -31.31 3.54
C TYR A 541 -7.32 -32.00 2.27
N PRO A 542 -7.14 -31.26 1.15
CA PRO A 542 -6.64 -31.82 -0.09
C PRO A 542 -5.31 -32.53 0.06
N ILE A 543 -5.21 -33.68 -0.59
CA ILE A 543 -4.05 -34.57 -0.54
C ILE A 543 -3.06 -34.19 -1.63
N GLN A 544 -1.78 -34.11 -1.28
CA GLN A 544 -0.68 -33.83 -2.20
C GLN A 544 0.54 -34.71 -1.91
N ASP A 545 1.48 -34.69 -2.85
CA ASP A 545 2.74 -35.44 -2.82
C ASP A 545 2.51 -36.95 -2.68
N VAL A 546 1.64 -37.50 -3.53
CA VAL A 546 1.29 -38.93 -3.53
C VAL A 546 1.40 -39.51 -4.93
N LYS A 547 2.09 -40.64 -5.03
CA LYS A 547 2.11 -41.50 -6.20
C LYS A 547 1.17 -42.67 -5.99
N VAL A 548 0.30 -42.89 -6.97
CA VAL A 548 -0.69 -43.97 -6.97
C VAL A 548 -0.43 -44.91 -8.12
N VAL A 549 -0.21 -46.19 -7.80
CA VAL A 549 0.06 -47.25 -8.77
C VAL A 549 -1.13 -48.20 -8.80
N VAL A 550 -1.81 -48.30 -9.94
CA VAL A 550 -2.80 -49.36 -10.18
C VAL A 550 -2.07 -50.59 -10.70
N TYR A 551 -2.16 -51.71 -9.97
CA TYR A 551 -1.36 -52.91 -10.28
C TYR A 551 -2.19 -54.16 -10.57
N ASP A 552 -3.45 -54.22 -10.12
CA ASP A 552 -4.36 -55.33 -10.37
C ASP A 552 -5.83 -54.92 -10.28
N GLY A 553 -6.75 -55.78 -10.72
CA GLY A 553 -8.18 -55.56 -10.64
C GLY A 553 -9.00 -56.69 -11.26
N LYS A 554 -10.32 -56.54 -11.26
CA LYS A 554 -11.22 -57.44 -11.99
C LYS A 554 -12.36 -56.66 -12.64
N PHE A 555 -12.76 -57.13 -13.81
CA PHE A 555 -13.90 -56.62 -14.54
C PHE A 555 -14.86 -57.76 -14.92
N HIS A 556 -16.09 -57.40 -15.28
CA HIS A 556 -17.12 -58.27 -15.83
C HIS A 556 -17.55 -57.71 -17.18
N THR A 557 -17.67 -58.56 -18.19
CA THR A 557 -17.85 -58.14 -19.60
C THR A 557 -19.12 -57.31 -19.84
N VAL A 558 -20.14 -57.44 -18.99
CA VAL A 558 -21.44 -56.77 -19.15
C VAL A 558 -21.68 -55.68 -18.10
N ASP A 559 -21.17 -55.87 -16.88
CA ASP A 559 -21.49 -55.00 -15.74
C ASP A 559 -20.38 -53.99 -15.41
N SER A 560 -19.22 -54.09 -16.06
CA SER A 560 -18.12 -53.15 -15.88
C SER A 560 -18.28 -51.90 -16.73
N LYS A 561 -18.71 -50.83 -16.07
CA LYS A 561 -18.88 -49.49 -16.64
C LYS A 561 -17.90 -48.51 -15.98
N GLU A 562 -17.63 -47.40 -16.65
CA GLU A 562 -16.76 -46.31 -16.14
C GLU A 562 -17.08 -45.95 -14.69
N ILE A 563 -18.35 -45.69 -14.36
CA ILE A 563 -18.78 -45.31 -13.02
C ILE A 563 -18.41 -46.33 -11.92
N ALA A 564 -18.37 -47.62 -12.26
CA ALA A 564 -18.00 -48.68 -11.32
C ALA A 564 -16.50 -48.62 -10.97
N PHE A 565 -15.65 -48.29 -11.95
CA PHE A 565 -14.21 -48.14 -11.76
C PHE A 565 -13.84 -46.80 -11.13
N VAL A 566 -14.59 -45.73 -11.37
CA VAL A 566 -14.47 -44.47 -10.62
C VAL A 566 -14.73 -44.72 -9.13
N THR A 567 -15.84 -45.39 -8.80
CA THR A 567 -16.18 -45.67 -7.39
C THR A 567 -15.20 -46.66 -6.75
N ALA A 568 -14.78 -47.71 -7.48
CA ALA A 568 -13.81 -48.68 -6.98
C ALA A 568 -12.42 -48.04 -6.78
N GLY A 569 -11.96 -47.21 -7.71
CA GLY A 569 -10.70 -46.47 -7.60
C GLY A 569 -10.69 -45.53 -6.39
N ARG A 570 -11.75 -44.72 -6.23
CA ARG A 570 -11.92 -43.80 -5.09
C ARG A 570 -11.79 -44.54 -3.75
N LYS A 571 -12.58 -45.60 -3.55
CA LYS A 571 -12.58 -46.34 -2.28
C LYS A 571 -11.33 -47.18 -2.04
N ALA A 572 -10.73 -47.72 -3.11
CA ALA A 572 -9.45 -48.42 -2.99
C ALA A 572 -8.36 -47.45 -2.54
N PHE A 573 -8.39 -46.21 -3.02
CA PHE A 573 -7.45 -45.17 -2.62
C PHE A 573 -7.67 -44.72 -1.17
N GLU A 574 -8.91 -44.44 -0.76
CA GLU A 574 -9.26 -44.15 0.66
C GLU A 574 -8.75 -45.26 1.60
N THR A 575 -8.97 -46.53 1.24
CA THR A 575 -8.47 -47.69 2.00
C THR A 575 -6.93 -47.72 2.05
N ALA A 576 -6.25 -47.36 0.97
CA ALA A 576 -4.78 -47.32 0.94
C ALA A 576 -4.26 -46.21 1.87
N LEU A 577 -4.87 -45.02 1.82
CA LEU A 577 -4.49 -43.86 2.63
C LEU A 577 -4.60 -44.12 4.13
N GLU A 578 -5.68 -44.77 4.60
CA GLU A 578 -5.85 -45.14 6.01
C GLU A 578 -4.68 -45.97 6.56
N ASN A 579 -4.09 -46.80 5.70
CA ASN A 579 -2.96 -47.68 6.05
C ASN A 579 -1.59 -47.03 5.78
N ALA A 580 -1.54 -45.87 5.11
CA ALA A 580 -0.33 -45.20 4.65
C ALA A 580 0.29 -44.23 5.67
N LYS A 581 -0.20 -44.25 6.92
CA LYS A 581 0.15 -43.28 7.98
C LYS A 581 0.00 -41.85 7.47
N PRO A 582 -1.24 -41.41 7.20
CA PRO A 582 -1.48 -40.07 6.68
C PRO A 582 -1.01 -39.03 7.70
N VAL A 583 -0.60 -37.86 7.21
CA VAL A 583 -0.17 -36.72 8.03
C VAL A 583 -0.72 -35.42 7.46
N VAL A 584 -1.04 -34.48 8.35
CA VAL A 584 -1.46 -33.13 7.95
C VAL A 584 -0.21 -32.25 7.80
N LEU A 585 -0.21 -31.41 6.78
CA LEU A 585 0.83 -30.45 6.47
C LEU A 585 0.31 -29.02 6.68
N GLU A 586 1.15 -28.17 7.25
CA GLU A 586 0.93 -26.72 7.34
C GLU A 586 1.85 -25.95 6.39
N PRO A 587 1.40 -24.80 5.87
CA PRO A 587 2.25 -23.92 5.08
C PRO A 587 3.27 -23.21 5.97
N ILE A 588 4.53 -23.31 5.59
CA ILE A 588 5.64 -22.55 6.15
C ILE A 588 5.91 -21.36 5.23
N VAL A 589 6.04 -20.18 5.83
CA VAL A 589 6.36 -18.94 5.11
C VAL A 589 7.76 -18.47 5.47
N ASN A 590 8.45 -17.89 4.49
CA ASN A 590 9.58 -17.02 4.77
C ASN A 590 9.01 -15.73 5.35
N ILE A 591 9.53 -15.29 6.49
CA ILE A 591 9.21 -14.00 7.10
C ILE A 591 10.46 -13.13 7.10
N ARG A 592 10.31 -11.88 6.65
CA ARG A 592 11.36 -10.85 6.68
C ARG A 592 10.84 -9.70 7.52
N ILE A 593 11.46 -9.42 8.66
CA ILE A 593 11.03 -8.39 9.61
C ILE A 593 12.08 -7.29 9.67
N THR A 594 11.68 -6.04 9.47
CA THR A 594 12.56 -4.87 9.59
C THR A 594 12.21 -4.13 10.87
N VAL A 595 13.18 -3.94 11.76
CA VAL A 595 13.03 -3.25 13.06
C VAL A 595 14.27 -2.44 13.40
N MET A 596 14.19 -1.58 14.40
CA MET A 596 15.37 -0.92 14.95
C MET A 596 16.27 -1.91 15.72
N GLY A 597 17.58 -1.62 15.76
CA GLY A 597 18.57 -2.53 16.36
C GLY A 597 18.33 -2.89 17.83
N ASN A 598 17.63 -2.04 18.58
CA ASN A 598 17.24 -2.27 19.98
C ASN A 598 16.15 -3.37 20.13
N SER A 599 15.30 -3.59 19.12
CA SER A 599 14.18 -4.55 19.19
C SER A 599 14.52 -5.95 18.68
N VAL A 600 15.73 -6.17 18.14
CA VAL A 600 16.12 -7.45 17.53
C VAL A 600 15.99 -8.64 18.48
N GLY A 601 16.39 -8.46 19.74
CA GLY A 601 16.33 -9.51 20.77
C GLY A 601 14.89 -9.93 21.07
N ASP A 602 14.00 -8.97 21.25
CA ASP A 602 12.59 -9.21 21.58
C ASP A 602 11.85 -9.89 20.42
N ILE A 603 12.12 -9.49 19.17
CA ILE A 603 11.53 -10.11 17.98
C ILE A 603 12.04 -11.54 17.77
N THR A 604 13.34 -11.78 17.97
CA THR A 604 13.90 -13.13 17.87
C THR A 604 13.29 -14.07 18.91
N ALA A 605 13.06 -13.57 20.13
CA ALA A 605 12.38 -14.30 21.18
C ALA A 605 10.90 -14.59 20.81
N ASP A 606 10.16 -13.58 20.33
CA ASP A 606 8.75 -13.75 19.95
C ASP A 606 8.58 -14.77 18.82
N LEU A 607 9.40 -14.69 17.76
CA LEU A 607 9.40 -15.69 16.68
C LEU A 607 9.67 -17.11 17.19
N SER A 608 10.60 -17.26 18.13
CA SER A 608 10.92 -18.57 18.72
C SER A 608 9.73 -19.16 19.49
N THR A 609 8.92 -18.32 20.14
CA THR A 609 7.69 -18.78 20.81
C THR A 609 6.60 -19.23 19.83
N ARG A 610 6.65 -18.72 18.59
CA ARG A 610 5.72 -19.01 17.48
C ARG A 610 6.22 -20.11 16.55
N ARG A 611 7.07 -21.01 17.05
CA ARG A 611 7.71 -22.09 16.27
C ARG A 611 8.53 -21.58 15.06
N GLY A 612 8.87 -20.29 15.04
CA GLY A 612 9.70 -19.67 14.03
C GLY A 612 11.17 -20.04 14.20
N ARG A 613 11.89 -20.09 13.08
CA ARG A 613 13.33 -20.32 13.02
C ARG A 613 14.00 -19.16 12.30
N VAL A 614 14.75 -18.36 13.05
CA VAL A 614 15.56 -17.29 12.47
C VAL A 614 16.73 -17.91 11.69
N SER A 615 16.91 -17.45 10.46
CA SER A 615 17.95 -17.88 9.54
C SER A 615 19.09 -16.88 9.49
N THR A 616 18.78 -15.60 9.25
CA THR A 616 19.78 -14.52 9.19
C THR A 616 19.29 -13.27 9.91
N THR A 617 20.25 -12.44 10.31
CA THR A 617 20.01 -11.09 10.78
C THR A 617 21.00 -10.17 10.10
N ASP A 618 20.49 -9.28 9.24
CA ASP A 618 21.28 -8.40 8.40
C ASP A 618 21.09 -6.94 8.84
N THR A 619 22.16 -6.14 8.77
CA THR A 619 22.08 -4.68 8.95
C THR A 619 21.47 -4.01 7.72
N ALA A 620 20.51 -3.13 7.92
CA ALA A 620 19.96 -2.23 6.90
C ALA A 620 20.41 -0.78 7.16
N ALA A 621 20.08 0.12 6.23
CA ALA A 621 20.36 1.55 6.38
C ALA A 621 19.55 2.16 7.55
N GLY A 622 20.04 3.28 8.09
CA GLY A 622 19.32 4.04 9.12
C GLY A 622 19.21 3.36 10.50
N GLY A 623 20.15 2.47 10.85
CA GLY A 623 20.13 1.76 12.14
C GLY A 623 19.09 0.64 12.25
N ARG A 624 18.43 0.32 11.13
CA ARG A 624 17.49 -0.80 11.02
C ARG A 624 18.23 -2.13 10.88
N MET A 625 17.57 -3.17 11.34
CA MET A 625 18.00 -4.56 11.30
C MET A 625 16.90 -5.38 10.64
N VAL A 626 17.29 -6.30 9.78
CA VAL A 626 16.39 -7.21 9.07
C VAL A 626 16.58 -8.61 9.61
N ILE A 627 15.50 -9.22 10.11
CA ILE A 627 15.46 -10.58 10.62
C ILE A 627 14.74 -11.44 9.58
N VAL A 628 15.42 -12.46 9.05
CA VAL A 628 14.84 -13.40 8.09
C VAL A 628 14.70 -14.76 8.75
N GLY A 629 13.54 -15.39 8.60
CA GLY A 629 13.27 -16.70 9.16
C GLY A 629 12.16 -17.48 8.47
N LEU A 630 11.93 -18.69 8.95
CA LEU A 630 10.81 -19.54 8.55
C LEU A 630 9.84 -19.65 9.72
N VAL A 631 8.54 -19.51 9.45
CA VAL A 631 7.50 -19.61 10.49
C VAL A 631 6.25 -20.26 9.90
N PRO A 632 5.54 -21.12 10.66
CA PRO A 632 4.25 -21.63 10.23
C PRO A 632 3.24 -20.49 10.10
N MET A 633 2.49 -20.45 8.98
CA MET A 633 1.54 -19.36 8.72
C MET A 633 0.46 -19.26 9.82
N ALA A 634 0.04 -20.39 10.37
CA ALA A 634 -0.95 -20.46 11.45
C ALA A 634 -0.50 -19.75 12.74
N GLU A 635 0.80 -19.53 12.92
CA GLU A 635 1.36 -18.84 14.09
C GLU A 635 1.46 -17.32 13.89
N LEU A 636 1.11 -16.81 12.70
CA LEU A 636 1.17 -15.39 12.34
C LEU A 636 -0.18 -14.68 12.44
N GLU A 637 -1.20 -15.34 12.97
CA GLU A 637 -2.46 -14.69 13.32
C GLU A 637 -2.19 -13.49 14.24
N ASP A 638 -2.73 -12.32 13.86
CA ASP A 638 -2.53 -11.02 14.53
C ASP A 638 -1.06 -10.57 14.72
N TYR A 639 -0.13 -11.09 13.90
CA TYR A 639 1.29 -10.77 14.06
C TYR A 639 1.61 -9.28 13.86
N SER A 640 0.91 -8.59 12.95
CA SER A 640 1.08 -7.14 12.71
C SER A 640 0.88 -6.33 13.99
N SER A 641 -0.21 -6.58 14.72
CA SER A 641 -0.52 -5.89 15.97
C SER A 641 0.53 -6.18 17.05
N ARG A 642 0.98 -7.44 17.12
CA ARG A 642 2.02 -7.86 18.06
C ARG A 642 3.36 -7.19 17.76
N LEU A 643 3.77 -7.16 16.49
CA LEU A 643 5.02 -6.54 16.03
C LEU A 643 5.02 -5.05 16.38
N LYS A 644 3.93 -4.32 16.05
CA LYS A 644 3.76 -2.91 16.42
C LYS A 644 3.89 -2.72 17.94
N SER A 645 3.30 -3.59 18.75
CA SER A 645 3.39 -3.49 20.21
C SER A 645 4.81 -3.70 20.75
N ILE A 646 5.62 -4.59 20.16
CA ILE A 646 6.99 -4.86 20.61
C ILE A 646 7.94 -3.73 20.19
N THR A 647 7.70 -3.16 19.01
CA THR A 647 8.60 -2.21 18.36
C THR A 647 8.19 -0.74 18.56
N GLY A 648 7.15 -0.47 19.34
CA GLY A 648 6.59 0.88 19.45
C GLY A 648 5.99 1.40 18.14
N GLY A 649 5.67 0.51 17.20
CA GLY A 649 5.09 0.84 15.89
C GLY A 649 6.09 0.93 14.74
N GLU A 650 7.40 0.78 15.00
CA GLU A 650 8.47 0.92 14.00
C GLU A 650 8.73 -0.33 13.16
N GLY A 651 8.21 -1.49 13.60
CA GLY A 651 8.45 -2.76 12.92
C GLY A 651 7.53 -2.97 11.72
N SER A 652 8.13 -3.41 10.60
CA SER A 652 7.41 -3.94 9.44
C SER A 652 7.81 -5.38 9.17
N TYR A 653 6.96 -6.13 8.47
CA TYR A 653 7.29 -7.47 8.03
C TYR A 653 6.66 -7.81 6.68
N GLU A 654 7.31 -8.73 5.98
CA GLU A 654 6.87 -9.33 4.73
C GLU A 654 6.82 -10.85 4.88
N ILE A 655 5.88 -11.49 4.18
CA ILE A 655 5.79 -12.95 4.13
C ILE A 655 5.73 -13.45 2.68
N SER A 656 6.36 -14.60 2.43
CA SER A 656 6.23 -15.32 1.17
C SER A 656 6.14 -16.82 1.42
N PHE A 657 5.36 -17.55 0.62
CA PHE A 657 5.27 -19.01 0.75
C PHE A 657 6.64 -19.66 0.55
N SER A 658 6.98 -20.63 1.40
CA SER A 658 8.22 -21.40 1.29
C SER A 658 7.92 -22.83 0.85
N HIS A 659 7.26 -23.60 1.71
CA HIS A 659 6.94 -25.02 1.50
C HIS A 659 5.90 -25.50 2.51
N TYR A 660 5.56 -26.79 2.45
CA TYR A 660 4.69 -27.46 3.41
C TYR A 660 5.48 -28.40 4.31
N ASP A 661 5.24 -28.32 5.63
CA ASP A 661 5.84 -29.20 6.64
C ASP A 661 4.77 -29.95 7.44
N PRO A 662 5.07 -31.15 7.97
CA PRO A 662 4.16 -31.87 8.85
C PRO A 662 3.85 -31.07 10.12
N VAL A 663 2.56 -30.99 10.45
CA VAL A 663 2.13 -30.33 11.70
C VAL A 663 2.58 -31.13 12.92
N PRO A 664 2.81 -30.47 14.07
CA PRO A 664 2.92 -31.13 15.37
C PRO A 664 1.74 -32.07 15.66
N TYR A 665 2.01 -33.17 16.36
CA TYR A 665 1.03 -34.23 16.61
C TYR A 665 -0.23 -33.74 17.35
N ASP A 666 -0.07 -32.84 18.31
CA ASP A 666 -1.15 -32.21 19.07
C ASP A 666 -2.05 -31.34 18.17
N ILE A 667 -1.45 -30.60 17.23
CA ILE A 667 -2.19 -29.81 16.24
C ILE A 667 -2.97 -30.74 15.29
N GLN A 668 -2.34 -31.83 14.81
CA GLN A 668 -3.02 -32.81 13.96
C GLN A 668 -4.25 -33.42 14.66
N GLN A 669 -4.11 -33.80 15.94
CA GLN A 669 -5.23 -34.34 16.71
C GLN A 669 -6.39 -33.35 16.85
N ARG A 670 -6.07 -32.07 17.08
CA ARG A 670 -7.08 -31.01 17.18
C ARG A 670 -7.83 -30.81 15.85
N LEU A 671 -7.11 -30.74 14.73
CA LEU A 671 -7.70 -30.60 13.40
C LEU A 671 -8.58 -31.81 13.03
N ALA A 672 -8.12 -33.02 13.33
CA ALA A 672 -8.89 -34.24 13.10
C ALA A 672 -10.15 -34.32 13.98
N ALA A 673 -10.11 -33.81 15.21
CA ALA A 673 -11.28 -33.76 16.09
C ALA A 673 -12.34 -32.77 15.56
N ALA A 674 -11.91 -31.58 15.15
CA ALA A 674 -12.80 -30.57 14.57
C ALA A 674 -13.51 -31.09 13.30
N PHE A 675 -12.77 -31.77 12.42
CA PHE A 675 -13.34 -32.38 11.22
C PHE A 675 -14.39 -33.46 11.53
N LYS A 676 -14.16 -34.29 12.55
CA LYS A 676 -15.13 -35.31 12.99
C LYS A 676 -16.41 -34.70 13.56
N GLU A 677 -16.30 -33.60 14.30
CA GLU A 677 -17.46 -32.88 14.82
C GLU A 677 -18.30 -32.29 13.69
N GLN A 678 -17.65 -31.72 12.68
CA GLN A 678 -18.30 -31.18 11.49
C GLN A 678 -19.05 -32.26 10.69
N LEU A 679 -18.41 -33.41 10.46
CA LEU A 679 -19.06 -34.59 9.85
C LEU A 679 -20.23 -35.14 10.67
N GLY A 680 -20.17 -35.03 12.00
CA GLY A 680 -21.22 -35.49 12.91
C GLY A 680 -22.41 -34.53 13.02
N ALA A 681 -22.24 -33.26 12.66
CA ALA A 681 -23.30 -32.25 12.64
C ALA A 681 -24.09 -32.19 11.31
N GLU A 682 -23.52 -32.74 10.23
CA GLU A 682 -24.17 -32.86 8.91
C GLU A 682 -25.03 -34.12 8.74
N VAL A 683 -25.08 -35.01 9.74
CA VAL A 683 -25.90 -36.24 9.79
C VAL A 683 -27.04 -36.06 10.79
#